data_AF-A0AAW0D2Z2-F1
#
_entry.id   AF-A0AAW0D2Z2-F1
#
_cell.length_a   1.000
_cell.length_b   1.000
_cell.length_c   1.000
_cell.angle_alpha   90.00
_cell.angle_beta   90.00
_cell.angle_gamma   90.00
#
_symmetry.space_group_name_H-M   'P 1'
#
loop_
_entity.id
_entity.type
_entity.pdbx_description
1 polymer ?
#
loop_
_entity_poly.entity_id
_entity_poly.type
_entity_poly.pdbx_seq_one_letter_code
_entity_poly.pdbx_strand_id
1 'polypeptide(L)'
;MSPPSPKDRQLAHVPYDLTKCAKPGASVKSYDGLCGNIIKDVLITSPNMRILYEPPLNECRVRLRRDRHFGRDDPLYYPQPFSRRAPHLSVIRVPLPSKSDASQDPFSVAWVVPNEQHFVSACGSFCQGFGTLQDTLSSQLADLGDNVIGAMPQGYNGDVYLRTYSSHLRATILRLQVAAPMADVLLRFRCAQRYILELDARIRWLEKYHKSFEDVQTKNLNCYERGDSSLMGAFTDELDVVESLYRSGIPVYFLRPFRGVDVRVDEVVPIIQGYSDDPVSGEPTKIRLHTGAIVDISDATPSHRVVFIGLPRNPERYVAMGRYMVTGIEYPSLMGSDQPRSSTSLQMINVNPRMSTKPGMSLRHASSKGSRNRQAPYSAEKKGRQKHHSSFLPPSSPLSPASIDAWRDALARLSDYNQSLPPPDGINRGYVLPPPEMFVTTSNPSTATALFRNWLRLRQVLIYRLSVTSDRYSKKQWRDMLTFDEVTQMRPETRTGQRRLEAMDQLKAMVDATPLKFRVEDIPSTPVFWRGRRLEPSRIPPPVYAKEILWELNELNFRQDLVVLDHHLNRSRMDIIQRTALLDACWTGSRDFADIAKAQEGFGAVEAEHKVRYLRALHSLMMGWTDPKPVILFTPFPVTDVNGHNFEILLQEIERELAHHYALSFLEVFGRAASIPHRLE
;
A
#
# COMPACT_ATOMS: atom_id res chain seq x y z
N MET A 1 43.21 19.11 -42.16
CA MET A 1 42.92 18.36 -40.92
C MET A 1 43.42 19.20 -39.76
N SER A 2 42.52 19.77 -38.96
CA SER A 2 42.91 20.53 -37.77
C SER A 2 43.55 19.58 -36.75
N PRO A 3 44.61 19.98 -36.04
CA PRO A 3 45.17 19.16 -34.98
C PRO A 3 44.12 18.95 -33.87
N PRO A 4 44.06 17.77 -33.25
CA PRO A 4 43.13 17.49 -32.16
C PRO A 4 43.37 18.48 -31.00
N SER A 5 42.28 18.90 -30.34
CA SER A 5 42.35 19.90 -29.27
C SER A 5 43.17 19.37 -28.08
N PRO A 6 43.71 20.25 -27.21
CA PRO A 6 44.45 19.82 -26.01
C PRO A 6 43.64 18.89 -25.08
N LYS A 7 42.30 19.03 -25.05
CA LYS A 7 41.39 18.12 -24.33
C LYS A 7 41.33 16.74 -24.96
N ASP A 8 41.33 16.69 -26.30
CA ASP A 8 41.31 15.42 -27.05
C ASP A 8 42.66 14.67 -26.92
N ARG A 9 43.77 15.41 -26.77
CA ARG A 9 45.09 14.84 -26.45
C ARG A 9 45.20 14.34 -25.01
N GLN A 10 44.57 15.01 -24.04
CA GLN A 10 44.53 14.54 -22.64
C GLN A 10 43.72 13.26 -22.49
N LEU A 11 42.57 13.13 -23.17
CA LEU A 11 41.71 11.94 -23.12
C LEU A 11 42.34 10.68 -23.75
N ALA A 12 43.23 10.85 -24.74
CA ALA A 12 43.92 9.73 -25.40
C ALA A 12 45.03 9.07 -24.52
N HIS A 13 45.56 9.78 -23.52
CA HIS A 13 46.61 9.27 -22.60
C HIS A 13 46.06 8.65 -21.31
N VAL A 14 44.78 8.86 -21.00
CA VAL A 14 44.12 8.43 -19.75
C VAL A 14 44.24 6.92 -19.44
N PRO A 15 44.13 5.99 -20.40
CA PRO A 15 44.22 4.55 -20.09
C PRO A 15 45.63 4.09 -19.69
N TYR A 16 46.68 4.68 -20.26
CA TYR A 16 48.08 4.31 -19.99
C TYR A 16 48.57 4.83 -18.64
N ASP A 17 48.08 6.00 -18.18
CA ASP A 17 48.46 6.55 -16.88
C ASP A 17 47.82 5.77 -15.71
N LEU A 18 46.63 5.20 -15.91
CA LEU A 18 45.93 4.45 -14.86
C LEU A 18 46.66 3.16 -14.46
N THR A 19 47.23 2.44 -15.43
CA THR A 19 47.89 1.14 -15.18
C THR A 19 49.37 1.25 -14.84
N LYS A 20 49.89 2.47 -14.62
CA LYS A 20 51.30 2.71 -14.27
C LYS A 20 51.76 1.95 -13.02
N CYS A 21 50.85 1.74 -12.07
CA CYS A 21 51.09 1.00 -10.83
C CYS A 21 50.51 -0.42 -10.83
N ALA A 22 50.14 -0.96 -12.00
CA ALA A 22 49.56 -2.30 -12.15
C ALA A 22 50.52 -3.40 -11.63
N LYS A 23 49.97 -4.39 -10.93
CA LYS A 23 50.70 -5.59 -10.49
C LYS A 23 49.83 -6.85 -10.71
N PRO A 24 49.43 -7.15 -11.96
CA PRO A 24 48.52 -8.25 -12.24
C PRO A 24 49.07 -9.57 -11.68
N GLY A 25 48.20 -10.34 -11.00
CA GLY A 25 48.56 -11.60 -10.36
C GLY A 25 49.08 -11.48 -8.92
N ALA A 26 49.42 -10.28 -8.44
CA ALA A 26 49.70 -10.07 -7.01
C ALA A 26 48.40 -9.96 -6.19
N SER A 27 48.44 -10.33 -4.90
CA SER A 27 47.31 -10.14 -3.98
C SER A 27 46.83 -8.68 -3.98
N VAL A 28 45.52 -8.47 -4.15
CA VAL A 28 44.87 -7.15 -4.21
C VAL A 28 44.46 -6.75 -2.81
N LYS A 29 44.71 -5.50 -2.39
CA LYS A 29 44.24 -4.96 -1.10
C LYS A 29 42.94 -4.18 -1.27
N SER A 30 42.27 -3.87 -0.16
CA SER A 30 41.00 -3.13 -0.15
C SER A 30 41.03 -1.79 -0.90
N TYR A 31 42.17 -1.10 -0.88
CA TYR A 31 42.33 0.22 -1.53
C TYR A 31 42.97 0.14 -2.93
N ASP A 32 43.33 -1.05 -3.39
CA ASP A 32 43.81 -1.26 -4.75
C ASP A 32 42.62 -1.30 -5.73
N GLY A 33 42.90 -1.23 -7.03
CA GLY A 33 41.94 -1.49 -8.10
C GLY A 33 42.35 -2.74 -8.86
N LEU A 34 41.58 -3.82 -8.70
CA LEU A 34 41.61 -4.92 -9.67
C LEU A 34 41.23 -4.39 -11.05
N CYS A 35 40.24 -3.50 -11.09
CA CYS A 35 39.97 -2.67 -12.24
C CYS A 35 39.73 -1.20 -11.86
N GLY A 36 39.89 -0.30 -12.83
CA GLY A 36 39.71 1.13 -12.63
C GLY A 36 39.39 1.87 -13.93
N ASN A 37 38.69 3.00 -13.80
CA ASN A 37 38.44 3.91 -14.91
C ASN A 37 38.12 5.31 -14.35
N ILE A 38 38.15 6.33 -15.21
CA ILE A 38 37.87 7.71 -14.83
C ILE A 38 36.60 8.16 -15.53
N ILE A 39 35.73 8.82 -14.78
CA ILE A 39 34.61 9.57 -15.32
C ILE A 39 34.64 10.99 -14.78
N LYS A 40 34.65 11.98 -15.68
CA LYS A 40 34.91 13.39 -15.34
C LYS A 40 36.25 13.51 -14.59
N ASP A 41 36.23 13.95 -13.33
CA ASP A 41 37.41 14.08 -12.46
C ASP A 41 37.46 13.04 -11.33
N VAL A 42 36.66 11.97 -11.44
CA VAL A 42 36.54 10.91 -10.42
C VAL A 42 37.15 9.61 -10.94
N LEU A 43 38.18 9.13 -10.24
CA LEU A 43 38.71 7.79 -10.36
C LEU A 43 37.77 6.81 -9.64
N ILE A 44 37.27 5.83 -10.37
CA ILE A 44 36.47 4.73 -9.82
C ILE A 44 37.31 3.47 -9.94
N THR A 45 37.42 2.74 -8.84
CA THR A 45 38.16 1.48 -8.79
C THR A 45 37.35 0.43 -8.05
N SER A 46 37.52 -0.84 -8.41
CA SER A 46 37.05 -1.94 -7.57
C SER A 46 38.21 -2.86 -7.22
N PRO A 47 38.45 -3.14 -5.92
CA PRO A 47 39.43 -4.14 -5.47
C PRO A 47 38.94 -5.59 -5.65
N ASN A 48 37.62 -5.81 -5.78
CA ASN A 48 37.03 -7.15 -5.73
C ASN A 48 36.07 -7.47 -6.87
N MET A 49 35.83 -6.54 -7.79
CA MET A 49 35.07 -6.75 -9.03
C MET A 49 35.92 -6.47 -10.27
N ARG A 50 35.56 -7.07 -11.40
CA ARG A 50 36.15 -6.82 -12.73
C ARG A 50 35.28 -5.92 -13.62
N ILE A 51 34.31 -5.24 -13.02
CA ILE A 51 33.36 -4.37 -13.69
C ILE A 51 33.18 -3.10 -12.87
N LEU A 52 32.81 -2.00 -13.52
CA LEU A 52 32.56 -0.71 -12.89
C LEU A 52 31.20 -0.20 -13.32
N TYR A 53 30.47 0.44 -12.41
CA TYR A 53 29.24 1.17 -12.70
C TYR A 53 29.49 2.68 -12.68
N GLU A 54 28.73 3.42 -13.48
CA GLU A 54 28.77 4.88 -13.43
C GLU A 54 28.14 5.37 -12.11
N PRO A 55 28.90 6.05 -11.23
CA PRO A 55 28.39 6.55 -9.97
C PRO A 55 27.37 7.66 -10.19
N PRO A 56 26.37 7.78 -9.31
CA PRO A 56 25.49 8.93 -9.33
C PRO A 56 26.27 10.16 -8.85
N LEU A 57 26.80 10.95 -9.79
CA LEU A 57 27.58 12.17 -9.49
C LEU A 57 26.73 13.45 -9.48
N ASN A 58 25.54 13.39 -10.06
CA ASN A 58 24.63 14.54 -10.17
C ASN A 58 23.46 14.39 -9.18
N GLU A 59 22.61 15.41 -9.12
CA GLU A 59 21.35 15.35 -8.40
C GLU A 59 20.47 14.18 -8.88
N CYS A 60 19.94 13.39 -7.95
CA CYS A 60 18.97 12.34 -8.22
C CYS A 60 17.59 12.96 -8.44
N ARG A 61 16.89 12.49 -9.47
CA ARG A 61 15.49 12.88 -9.77
C ARG A 61 14.64 11.63 -9.88
N VAL A 62 14.24 11.12 -8.72
CA VAL A 62 13.63 9.81 -8.55
C VAL A 62 12.18 9.84 -9.00
N ARG A 63 11.81 8.94 -9.90
CA ARG A 63 10.43 8.70 -10.36
C ARG A 63 10.28 7.24 -10.81
N LEU A 64 9.04 6.78 -10.87
CA LEU A 64 8.72 5.46 -11.40
C LEU A 64 8.93 5.42 -12.92
N ARG A 65 9.64 4.41 -13.43
CA ARG A 65 9.91 4.16 -14.85
C ARG A 65 8.84 3.24 -15.47
N ARG A 66 8.92 3.02 -16.78
CA ARG A 66 7.96 2.19 -17.55
C ARG A 66 7.70 0.83 -16.91
N ASP A 67 8.75 0.12 -16.51
CA ASP A 67 8.66 -1.22 -15.89
C ASP A 67 8.48 -1.18 -14.36
N ARG A 68 8.00 -0.03 -13.86
CA ARG A 68 7.56 0.17 -12.47
C ARG A 68 8.66 -0.06 -11.42
N HIS A 69 9.89 0.32 -11.77
CA HIS A 69 11.04 0.47 -10.86
C HIS A 69 11.56 1.90 -10.94
N PHE A 70 12.59 2.26 -10.16
CA PHE A 70 13.09 3.65 -10.08
C PHE A 70 14.33 3.92 -10.95
N GLY A 71 14.55 3.09 -11.97
CA GLY A 71 15.71 3.21 -12.87
C GLY A 71 17.04 3.08 -12.12
N ARG A 72 17.99 4.00 -12.38
CA ARG A 72 19.32 4.03 -11.75
C ARG A 72 19.31 4.39 -10.27
N ASP A 73 18.23 5.00 -9.80
CA ASP A 73 18.06 5.31 -8.38
C ASP A 73 17.56 4.08 -7.60
N ASP A 74 17.19 3.00 -8.30
CA ASP A 74 16.65 1.78 -7.69
C ASP A 74 17.77 0.85 -7.19
N PRO A 75 17.85 0.56 -5.87
CA PRO A 75 18.85 -0.35 -5.33
C PRO A 75 18.68 -1.80 -5.82
N LEU A 76 17.53 -2.19 -6.36
CA LEU A 76 17.33 -3.52 -6.95
C LEU A 76 18.07 -3.72 -8.26
N TYR A 77 18.33 -2.63 -8.99
CA TYR A 77 18.84 -2.69 -10.37
C TYR A 77 20.13 -1.91 -10.56
N TYR A 78 20.59 -1.15 -9.56
CA TYR A 78 21.80 -0.35 -9.69
C TYR A 78 22.49 -0.17 -8.34
N PRO A 79 23.85 -0.22 -8.27
CA PRO A 79 24.57 0.03 -7.04
C PRO A 79 24.29 1.44 -6.54
N GLN A 80 24.24 1.58 -5.22
CA GLN A 80 23.92 2.85 -4.59
C GLN A 80 25.06 3.31 -3.68
N PRO A 81 25.21 4.63 -3.44
CA PRO A 81 26.01 5.12 -2.33
C PRO A 81 25.69 4.38 -1.03
N PHE A 82 26.72 3.85 -0.39
CA PHE A 82 26.58 3.10 0.86
C PHE A 82 25.96 3.98 1.94
N SER A 83 25.04 3.40 2.72
CA SER A 83 24.37 4.07 3.82
C SER A 83 24.37 3.18 5.04
N ARG A 84 24.99 3.64 6.14
CA ARG A 84 24.93 2.94 7.44
C ARG A 84 23.49 2.78 7.98
N ARG A 85 22.54 3.61 7.51
CA ARG A 85 21.12 3.51 7.86
C ARG A 85 20.37 2.41 7.10
N ALA A 86 20.86 2.02 5.93
CA ALA A 86 20.26 0.98 5.08
C ALA A 86 21.37 0.15 4.41
N PRO A 87 22.26 -0.49 5.19
CA PRO A 87 23.43 -1.14 4.63
C PRO A 87 23.07 -2.40 3.85
N HIS A 88 21.93 -3.02 4.16
CA HIS A 88 21.41 -4.18 3.46
C HIS A 88 21.15 -3.95 1.96
N LEU A 89 21.01 -2.69 1.53
CA LEU A 89 20.84 -2.38 0.10
C LEU A 89 22.06 -2.79 -0.74
N SER A 90 23.26 -2.86 -0.16
CA SER A 90 24.46 -3.30 -0.88
C SER A 90 24.50 -4.81 -1.15
N VAL A 91 23.66 -5.58 -0.46
CA VAL A 91 23.61 -7.04 -0.58
C VAL A 91 22.33 -7.52 -1.26
N ILE A 92 21.60 -6.64 -1.97
CA ILE A 92 20.51 -7.08 -2.83
C ILE A 92 21.07 -7.98 -3.94
N ARG A 93 20.38 -9.09 -4.21
CA ARG A 93 20.72 -10.02 -5.30
C ARG A 93 20.56 -9.34 -6.64
N VAL A 94 21.34 -9.77 -7.63
CA VAL A 94 21.24 -9.29 -9.00
C VAL A 94 20.52 -10.35 -9.85
N PRO A 95 19.65 -9.97 -10.79
CA PRO A 95 18.99 -10.94 -11.68
C PRO A 95 20.01 -11.74 -12.50
N LEU A 96 19.84 -13.05 -12.54
CA LEU A 96 20.60 -13.95 -13.41
C LEU A 96 20.07 -13.89 -14.86
N PRO A 97 20.92 -14.14 -15.87
CA PRO A 97 20.49 -14.13 -17.26
C PRO A 97 19.49 -15.26 -17.59
N SER A 98 18.50 -14.92 -18.41
CA SER A 98 17.26 -15.67 -18.65
C SER A 98 17.38 -17.06 -19.34
N LYS A 99 18.55 -17.64 -19.61
CA LYS A 99 18.66 -18.74 -20.60
C LYS A 99 19.26 -20.08 -20.16
N SER A 100 19.70 -20.28 -18.91
CA SER A 100 20.10 -21.63 -18.46
C SER A 100 19.90 -21.88 -16.96
N ASP A 101 20.17 -20.90 -16.11
CA ASP A 101 20.19 -21.10 -14.64
C ASP A 101 18.91 -20.59 -13.94
N ALA A 102 18.09 -19.81 -14.64
CA ALA A 102 16.91 -19.16 -14.08
C ALA A 102 15.78 -20.14 -13.71
N SER A 103 15.72 -21.34 -14.30
CA SER A 103 14.71 -22.35 -13.96
C SER A 103 14.98 -23.06 -12.62
N GLN A 104 16.20 -22.95 -12.09
CA GLN A 104 16.59 -23.51 -10.79
C GLN A 104 16.75 -22.45 -9.69
N ASP A 105 16.78 -21.16 -10.05
CA ASP A 105 16.87 -20.07 -9.08
C ASP A 105 15.54 -19.89 -8.33
N PRO A 106 15.50 -20.10 -7.00
CA PRO A 106 14.30 -19.85 -6.19
C PRO A 106 13.80 -18.41 -6.28
N PHE A 107 14.67 -17.45 -6.63
CA PHE A 107 14.33 -16.03 -6.77
C PHE A 107 13.95 -15.62 -8.19
N SER A 108 13.84 -16.56 -9.14
CA SER A 108 13.49 -16.25 -10.54
C SER A 108 12.21 -15.43 -10.69
N VAL A 109 11.15 -15.76 -9.93
CA VAL A 109 9.89 -15.00 -9.93
C VAL A 109 10.03 -13.57 -9.42
N ALA A 110 11.04 -13.26 -8.60
CA ALA A 110 11.32 -11.89 -8.14
C ALA A 110 11.83 -10.96 -9.27
N TRP A 111 12.25 -11.55 -10.40
CA TRP A 111 12.79 -10.82 -11.55
C TRP A 111 11.89 -10.85 -12.79
N VAL A 112 10.80 -11.61 -12.76
CA VAL A 112 9.82 -11.65 -13.85
C VAL A 112 9.20 -10.27 -14.07
N VAL A 113 9.12 -9.84 -15.33
CA VAL A 113 8.38 -8.64 -15.73
C VAL A 113 7.03 -9.08 -16.32
N PRO A 114 5.93 -9.02 -15.55
CA PRO A 114 4.62 -9.44 -16.05
C PRO A 114 4.15 -8.52 -17.19
N ASN A 115 3.45 -9.13 -18.15
CA ASN A 115 2.89 -8.48 -19.33
C ASN A 115 1.39 -8.81 -19.46
N GLU A 116 0.74 -8.34 -20.53
CA GLU A 116 -0.70 -8.51 -20.76
C GLU A 116 -1.16 -9.98 -20.79
N GLN A 117 -0.30 -10.91 -21.19
CA GLN A 117 -0.64 -12.34 -21.25
C GLN A 117 -0.85 -12.95 -19.85
N HIS A 118 -0.27 -12.32 -18.82
CA HIS A 118 -0.41 -12.75 -17.43
C HIS A 118 -1.65 -12.16 -16.75
N PHE A 119 -2.45 -11.36 -17.47
CA PHE A 119 -3.63 -10.68 -16.93
C PHE A 119 -4.92 -11.44 -17.27
N VAL A 120 -5.79 -11.60 -16.27
CA VAL A 120 -7.07 -12.32 -16.38
C VAL A 120 -8.21 -11.36 -16.11
N SER A 121 -9.11 -11.17 -17.08
CA SER A 121 -10.26 -10.27 -16.95
C SER A 121 -11.22 -10.74 -15.85
N ALA A 122 -11.59 -9.84 -14.93
CA ALA A 122 -12.46 -10.15 -13.80
C ALA A 122 -13.91 -9.68 -14.00
N CYS A 123 -14.11 -8.66 -14.83
CA CYS A 123 -15.44 -8.22 -15.22
C CYS A 123 -15.77 -8.77 -16.61
N GLY A 124 -17.05 -9.00 -16.86
CA GLY A 124 -17.56 -9.30 -18.21
C GLY A 124 -17.38 -8.11 -19.16
N SER A 125 -18.24 -8.01 -20.16
CA SER A 125 -18.11 -6.97 -21.20
C SER A 125 -18.18 -5.51 -20.69
N PHE A 126 -18.67 -5.26 -19.48
CA PHE A 126 -18.96 -3.91 -18.98
C PHE A 126 -17.73 -3.11 -18.48
N CYS A 127 -16.59 -3.75 -18.19
CA CYS A 127 -15.38 -3.07 -17.70
C CYS A 127 -14.12 -3.66 -18.35
N GLN A 128 -13.54 -2.95 -19.32
CA GLN A 128 -12.36 -3.40 -20.06
C GLN A 128 -11.06 -3.10 -19.30
N GLY A 129 -10.08 -4.00 -19.41
CA GLY A 129 -8.76 -3.82 -18.78
C GLY A 129 -8.76 -3.97 -17.26
N PHE A 130 -9.79 -4.59 -16.70
CA PHE A 130 -10.00 -4.78 -15.26
C PHE A 130 -10.03 -6.27 -14.90
N GLY A 131 -9.21 -6.66 -13.93
CA GLY A 131 -8.83 -8.06 -13.79
C GLY A 131 -7.83 -8.32 -12.68
N THR A 132 -7.40 -9.56 -12.58
CA THR A 132 -6.36 -10.04 -11.67
C THR A 132 -5.16 -10.56 -12.45
N LEU A 133 -4.08 -10.88 -11.75
CA LEU A 133 -2.98 -11.63 -12.33
C LEU A 133 -3.35 -13.12 -12.39
N GLN A 134 -2.71 -13.88 -13.27
CA GLN A 134 -2.82 -15.35 -13.26
C GLN A 134 -2.46 -15.91 -11.87
N ASP A 135 -3.24 -16.89 -11.43
CA ASP A 135 -3.07 -17.52 -10.12
C ASP A 135 -1.70 -18.20 -10.00
N THR A 136 -1.19 -18.81 -11.07
CA THR A 136 0.12 -19.46 -11.09
C THR A 136 1.24 -18.49 -10.72
N LEU A 137 1.29 -17.31 -11.36
CA LEU A 137 2.32 -16.31 -11.12
C LEU A 137 2.15 -15.64 -9.74
N SER A 138 0.90 -15.44 -9.31
CA SER A 138 0.60 -14.88 -7.99
C SER A 138 1.02 -15.82 -6.87
N SER A 139 0.75 -17.12 -7.01
CA SER A 139 1.14 -18.15 -6.04
C SER A 139 2.64 -18.32 -5.96
N GLN A 140 3.36 -18.34 -7.10
CA GLN A 140 4.82 -18.40 -7.10
C GLN A 140 5.44 -17.23 -6.30
N LEU A 141 4.89 -16.02 -6.45
CA LEU A 141 5.37 -14.86 -5.70
C LEU A 141 5.01 -14.94 -4.22
N ALA A 142 3.80 -15.44 -3.89
CA ALA A 142 3.37 -15.66 -2.52
C ALA A 142 4.26 -16.69 -1.81
N ASP A 143 4.54 -17.83 -2.45
CA ASP A 143 5.40 -18.89 -1.94
C ASP A 143 6.83 -18.36 -1.67
N LEU A 144 7.39 -17.58 -2.60
CA LEU A 144 8.69 -16.95 -2.39
C LEU A 144 8.65 -15.97 -1.20
N GLY A 145 7.58 -15.18 -1.08
CA GLY A 145 7.40 -14.25 0.03
C GLY A 145 7.32 -14.95 1.39
N ASP A 146 6.55 -16.04 1.47
CA ASP A 146 6.42 -16.85 2.68
C ASP A 146 7.73 -17.54 3.05
N ASN A 147 8.49 -18.02 2.06
CA ASN A 147 9.83 -18.58 2.29
C ASN A 147 10.80 -17.53 2.86
N VAL A 148 10.82 -16.31 2.31
CA VAL A 148 11.68 -15.23 2.81
C VAL A 148 11.26 -14.81 4.23
N ILE A 149 9.96 -14.69 4.47
CA ILE A 149 9.43 -14.37 5.80
C ILE A 149 9.75 -15.49 6.81
N GLY A 150 9.61 -16.75 6.42
CA GLY A 150 9.89 -17.92 7.25
C GLY A 150 11.38 -18.07 7.60
N ALA A 151 12.27 -17.53 6.76
CA ALA A 151 13.70 -17.47 7.01
C ALA A 151 14.11 -16.36 7.99
N MET A 152 13.18 -15.60 8.57
CA MET A 152 13.53 -14.54 9.52
C MET A 152 14.16 -15.12 10.80
N PRO A 153 15.35 -14.65 11.22
CA PRO A 153 16.01 -15.15 12.41
C PRO A 153 15.26 -14.73 13.70
N GLN A 154 15.01 -15.70 14.59
CA GLN A 154 14.24 -15.49 15.83
C GLN A 154 14.78 -14.37 16.73
N GLY A 155 16.10 -14.13 16.71
CA GLY A 155 16.75 -13.05 17.48
C GLY A 155 16.40 -11.63 17.03
N TYR A 156 15.80 -11.46 15.84
CA TYR A 156 15.51 -10.16 15.25
C TYR A 156 14.01 -9.87 15.10
N ASN A 157 13.15 -10.56 15.86
CA ASN A 157 11.72 -10.25 15.95
C ASN A 157 11.45 -8.77 16.35
N GLY A 158 12.41 -8.15 17.03
CA GLY A 158 12.44 -6.73 17.41
C GLY A 158 12.75 -5.75 16.27
N ASP A 159 13.24 -6.20 15.11
CA ASP A 159 13.62 -5.31 13.99
C ASP A 159 12.37 -4.68 13.34
N VAL A 160 12.31 -3.34 13.39
CA VAL A 160 11.18 -2.56 12.87
C VAL A 160 11.06 -2.71 11.34
N TYR A 161 12.18 -2.80 10.62
CA TYR A 161 12.19 -2.93 9.17
C TYR A 161 11.58 -4.25 8.73
N LEU A 162 12.07 -5.36 9.31
CA LEU A 162 11.57 -6.71 9.01
C LEU A 162 10.08 -6.83 9.29
N ARG A 163 9.61 -6.37 10.47
CA ARG A 163 8.18 -6.41 10.80
C ARG A 163 7.35 -5.58 9.82
N THR A 164 7.76 -4.35 9.56
CA THR A 164 7.01 -3.41 8.71
C THR A 164 6.91 -3.92 7.27
N TYR A 165 8.04 -4.32 6.67
CA TYR A 165 8.06 -4.83 5.29
C TYR A 165 7.37 -6.19 5.16
N SER A 166 7.43 -7.05 6.18
CA SER A 166 6.68 -8.32 6.18
C SER A 166 5.17 -8.10 6.21
N SER A 167 4.69 -7.12 6.98
CA SER A 167 3.28 -6.74 6.96
C SER A 167 2.86 -6.22 5.59
N HIS A 168 3.64 -5.32 4.99
CA HIS A 168 3.36 -4.78 3.65
C HIS A 168 3.41 -5.84 2.55
N LEU A 169 4.36 -6.77 2.61
CA LEU A 169 4.43 -7.89 1.68
C LEU A 169 3.16 -8.74 1.75
N ARG A 170 2.75 -9.16 2.95
CA ARG A 170 1.52 -9.96 3.12
C ARG A 170 0.29 -9.21 2.62
N ALA A 171 0.14 -7.93 2.97
CA ALA A 171 -0.97 -7.11 2.50
C ALA A 171 -0.97 -6.97 0.97
N THR A 172 0.20 -6.78 0.36
CA THR A 172 0.34 -6.64 -1.10
C THR A 172 0.00 -7.95 -1.83
N ILE A 173 0.47 -9.09 -1.33
CA ILE A 173 0.16 -10.41 -1.90
C ILE A 173 -1.36 -10.67 -1.87
N LEU A 174 -2.02 -10.38 -0.74
CA LEU A 174 -3.47 -10.53 -0.63
C LEU A 174 -4.22 -9.63 -1.63
N ARG A 175 -3.71 -8.43 -1.87
CA ARG A 175 -4.29 -7.47 -2.83
C ARG A 175 -4.05 -7.81 -4.30
N LEU A 176 -3.17 -8.75 -4.62
CA LEU A 176 -3.09 -9.30 -5.98
C LEU A 176 -4.37 -10.07 -6.35
N GLN A 177 -5.13 -10.54 -5.35
CA GLN A 177 -6.42 -11.20 -5.55
C GLN A 177 -7.58 -10.21 -5.77
N VAL A 178 -7.37 -8.92 -5.50
CA VAL A 178 -8.37 -7.87 -5.73
C VAL A 178 -8.26 -7.38 -7.16
N ALA A 179 -9.33 -7.53 -7.93
CA ALA A 179 -9.37 -7.06 -9.31
C ALA A 179 -9.12 -5.54 -9.38
N ALA A 180 -8.30 -5.14 -10.37
CA ALA A 180 -7.90 -3.75 -10.58
C ALA A 180 -7.57 -3.51 -12.06
N PRO A 181 -7.39 -2.26 -12.51
CA PRO A 181 -6.78 -1.99 -13.81
C PRO A 181 -5.44 -2.72 -13.93
N MET A 182 -5.13 -3.21 -15.13
CA MET A 182 -3.87 -3.92 -15.39
C MET A 182 -2.64 -3.15 -14.87
N ALA A 183 -2.59 -1.83 -15.05
CA ALA A 183 -1.49 -1.01 -14.57
C ALA A 183 -1.26 -1.11 -13.04
N ASP A 184 -2.34 -1.17 -12.26
CA ASP A 184 -2.34 -1.28 -10.80
C ASP A 184 -1.97 -2.70 -10.34
N VAL A 185 -2.49 -3.73 -11.02
CA VAL A 185 -2.12 -5.13 -10.74
C VAL A 185 -0.62 -5.35 -10.95
N LEU A 186 -0.10 -4.90 -12.09
CA LEU A 186 1.33 -4.99 -12.40
C LEU A 186 2.16 -4.18 -11.39
N LEU A 187 1.66 -3.03 -10.93
CA LEU A 187 2.34 -2.23 -9.93
C LEU A 187 2.39 -2.90 -8.55
N ARG A 188 1.28 -3.48 -8.09
CA ARG A 188 1.24 -4.30 -6.86
C ARG A 188 2.23 -5.45 -6.92
N PHE A 189 2.30 -6.14 -8.07
CA PHE A 189 3.24 -7.24 -8.27
C PHE A 189 4.69 -6.79 -8.12
N ARG A 190 5.05 -5.65 -8.75
CA ARG A 190 6.40 -5.08 -8.68
C ARG A 190 6.75 -4.60 -7.26
N CYS A 191 5.77 -4.11 -6.50
CA CYS A 191 5.97 -3.80 -5.07
C CYS A 191 6.21 -5.05 -4.23
N ALA A 192 5.46 -6.13 -4.44
CA ALA A 192 5.69 -7.39 -3.74
C ALA A 192 7.08 -7.97 -4.04
N GLN A 193 7.52 -7.98 -5.31
CA GLN A 193 8.89 -8.38 -5.68
C GLN A 193 9.96 -7.57 -4.93
N ARG A 194 9.75 -6.26 -4.82
CA ARG A 194 10.65 -5.38 -4.08
C ARG A 194 10.67 -5.67 -2.59
N TYR A 195 9.52 -5.83 -1.94
CA TYR A 195 9.47 -6.18 -0.53
C TYR A 195 10.20 -7.49 -0.26
N ILE A 196 10.04 -8.50 -1.13
CA ILE A 196 10.75 -9.78 -1.06
C ILE A 196 12.27 -9.58 -1.13
N LEU A 197 12.76 -8.88 -2.15
CA LEU A 197 14.21 -8.67 -2.37
C LEU A 197 14.85 -7.83 -1.26
N GLU A 198 14.15 -6.81 -0.77
CA GLU A 198 14.64 -5.97 0.34
C GLU A 198 14.61 -6.72 1.69
N LEU A 199 13.60 -7.56 1.94
CA LEU A 199 13.55 -8.42 3.13
C LEU A 199 14.66 -9.47 3.12
N ASP A 200 14.83 -10.19 2.02
CA ASP A 200 15.92 -11.17 1.86
C ASP A 200 17.29 -10.50 2.02
N ALA A 201 17.49 -9.29 1.48
CA ALA A 201 18.71 -8.52 1.69
C ALA A 201 18.91 -8.11 3.15
N ARG A 202 17.84 -7.69 3.85
CA ARG A 202 17.91 -7.33 5.28
C ARG A 202 18.21 -8.53 6.16
N ILE A 203 17.58 -9.68 5.91
CA ILE A 203 17.85 -10.93 6.63
C ILE A 203 19.31 -11.35 6.43
N ARG A 204 19.77 -11.42 5.17
CA ARG A 204 21.17 -11.76 4.86
C ARG A 204 22.16 -10.79 5.50
N TRP A 205 21.85 -9.50 5.52
CA TRP A 205 22.66 -8.51 6.23
C TRP A 205 22.79 -8.86 7.72
N LEU A 206 21.67 -9.08 8.42
CA LEU A 206 21.66 -9.35 9.85
C LEU A 206 22.32 -10.68 10.25
N GLU A 207 22.18 -11.70 9.40
CA GLU A 207 22.74 -13.04 9.69
C GLU A 207 24.23 -13.15 9.36
N LYS A 208 24.63 -12.65 8.18
CA LYS A 208 25.97 -12.89 7.63
C LYS A 208 26.92 -11.71 7.78
N TYR A 209 26.43 -10.49 7.58
CA TYR A 209 27.31 -9.33 7.37
C TYR A 209 27.36 -8.38 8.56
N HIS A 210 26.31 -8.30 9.39
CA HIS A 210 26.22 -7.37 10.50
C HIS A 210 27.38 -7.55 11.50
N LYS A 211 27.62 -8.79 11.92
CA LYS A 211 28.68 -9.12 12.89
C LYS A 211 30.06 -8.80 12.33
N SER A 212 30.34 -9.13 11.07
CA SER A 212 31.64 -8.84 10.43
C SER A 212 31.88 -7.35 10.21
N PHE A 213 30.80 -6.56 10.13
CA PHE A 213 30.88 -5.11 9.97
C PHE A 213 31.11 -4.37 11.31
N GLU A 214 30.62 -4.92 12.43
CA GLU A 214 30.77 -4.32 13.76
C GLU A 214 32.04 -4.76 14.50
N ASP A 215 32.48 -6.00 14.29
CA ASP A 215 33.53 -6.58 15.10
C ASP A 215 34.94 -6.34 14.51
N VAL A 216 35.74 -5.60 15.27
CA VAL A 216 37.13 -5.25 14.93
C VAL A 216 38.07 -6.44 15.12
N GLN A 217 37.71 -7.46 15.90
CA GLN A 217 38.59 -8.60 16.22
C GLN A 217 38.43 -9.80 15.28
N THR A 218 37.26 -10.01 14.66
CA THR A 218 37.07 -10.98 13.57
C THR A 218 37.71 -10.55 12.24
N LYS A 219 38.36 -9.38 12.22
CA LYS A 219 39.20 -8.84 11.11
C LYS A 219 40.38 -9.74 10.68
N ASN A 220 40.61 -10.88 11.32
CA ASN A 220 41.75 -11.77 11.09
C ASN A 220 41.43 -13.08 10.35
N LEU A 221 40.20 -13.31 9.87
CA LEU A 221 39.84 -14.57 9.20
C LEU A 221 39.29 -14.31 7.80
N ASN A 222 40.12 -14.61 6.80
CA ASN A 222 39.83 -14.74 5.37
C ASN A 222 39.26 -13.49 4.67
N CYS A 223 40.13 -12.73 4.00
CA CYS A 223 39.72 -11.81 2.94
C CYS A 223 39.18 -12.62 1.75
N TYR A 224 37.94 -12.36 1.33
CA TYR A 224 37.46 -12.87 0.06
C TYR A 224 38.24 -12.21 -1.08
N GLU A 225 39.10 -12.98 -1.77
CA GLU A 225 39.89 -12.46 -2.90
C GLU A 225 39.02 -11.93 -4.06
N ARG A 226 37.74 -12.31 -4.10
CA ARG A 226 36.76 -11.86 -5.09
C ARG A 226 35.44 -11.48 -4.42
N GLY A 227 34.84 -10.41 -4.92
CA GLY A 227 33.50 -9.98 -4.53
C GLY A 227 32.46 -10.97 -5.06
N ASP A 228 31.38 -11.12 -4.31
CA ASP A 228 30.25 -11.95 -4.69
C ASP A 228 29.48 -11.28 -5.84
N SER A 229 29.66 -11.79 -7.06
CA SER A 229 29.01 -11.29 -8.27
C SER A 229 27.50 -11.55 -8.32
N SER A 230 26.93 -12.23 -7.32
CA SER A 230 25.48 -12.32 -7.18
C SER A 230 24.87 -11.09 -6.50
N LEU A 231 25.69 -10.17 -5.96
CA LEU A 231 25.27 -9.01 -5.20
C LEU A 231 25.46 -7.69 -5.97
N MET A 232 24.60 -6.71 -5.68
CA MET A 232 24.65 -5.40 -6.34
C MET A 232 25.88 -4.58 -5.93
N GLY A 233 26.24 -4.59 -4.64
CA GLY A 233 27.32 -3.79 -4.09
C GLY A 233 26.96 -2.33 -3.82
N ALA A 234 27.96 -1.53 -3.50
CA ALA A 234 27.78 -0.11 -3.19
C ALA A 234 28.94 0.77 -3.64
N PHE A 235 28.61 2.05 -3.88
CA PHE A 235 29.58 3.12 -4.06
C PHE A 235 29.99 3.70 -2.70
N THR A 236 31.26 4.03 -2.53
CA THR A 236 31.72 4.76 -1.34
C THR A 236 33.01 5.53 -1.65
N ASP A 237 33.27 6.60 -0.91
CA ASP A 237 34.58 7.28 -0.82
C ASP A 237 35.18 7.18 0.60
N GLU A 238 34.49 6.52 1.52
CA GLU A 238 34.91 6.34 2.90
C GLU A 238 35.81 5.10 3.03
N LEU A 239 37.05 5.28 3.50
CA LEU A 239 38.07 4.23 3.57
C LEU A 239 37.65 3.05 4.45
N ASP A 240 37.06 3.33 5.61
CA ASP A 240 36.58 2.30 6.54
C ASP A 240 35.47 1.44 5.91
N VAL A 241 34.56 2.06 5.17
CA VAL A 241 33.50 1.35 4.44
C VAL A 241 34.10 0.49 3.33
N VAL A 242 35.09 0.99 2.58
CA VAL A 242 35.77 0.21 1.53
C VAL A 242 36.38 -1.05 2.12
N GLU A 243 37.11 -0.90 3.22
CA GLU A 243 37.77 -2.01 3.90
C GLU A 243 36.76 -3.04 4.42
N SER A 244 35.67 -2.59 5.06
CA SER A 244 34.64 -3.48 5.59
C SER A 244 33.87 -4.22 4.50
N LEU A 245 33.49 -3.55 3.40
CA LEU A 245 32.81 -4.18 2.26
C LEU A 245 33.72 -5.19 1.56
N TYR A 246 34.98 -4.81 1.31
CA TYR A 246 35.99 -5.68 0.70
C TYR A 246 36.20 -6.96 1.52
N ARG A 247 36.45 -6.82 2.83
CA ARG A 247 36.66 -7.95 3.74
C ARG A 247 35.42 -8.84 3.85
N SER A 248 34.24 -8.26 3.72
CA SER A 248 32.97 -8.99 3.72
C SER A 248 32.63 -9.66 2.38
N GLY A 249 33.47 -9.50 1.35
CA GLY A 249 33.22 -10.02 0.01
C GLY A 249 32.05 -9.32 -0.71
N ILE A 250 31.60 -8.16 -0.21
CA ILE A 250 30.54 -7.37 -0.84
C ILE A 250 31.18 -6.54 -1.97
N PRO A 251 30.61 -6.53 -3.19
CA PRO A 251 31.12 -5.70 -4.28
C PRO A 251 31.23 -4.22 -3.88
N VAL A 252 32.41 -3.64 -4.07
CA VAL A 252 32.66 -2.23 -3.72
C VAL A 252 33.23 -1.45 -4.90
N TYR A 253 32.68 -0.26 -5.10
CA TYR A 253 33.10 0.70 -6.11
C TYR A 253 33.62 1.95 -5.40
N PHE A 254 34.95 2.03 -5.26
CA PHE A 254 35.62 3.07 -4.50
C PHE A 254 35.85 4.32 -5.37
N LEU A 255 35.30 5.45 -4.92
CA LEU A 255 35.35 6.75 -5.56
C LEU A 255 36.49 7.60 -4.98
N ARG A 256 37.36 8.12 -5.84
CA ARG A 256 38.50 8.96 -5.48
C ARG A 256 38.62 10.16 -6.42
N PRO A 257 39.05 11.34 -5.96
CA PRO A 257 39.48 12.40 -6.87
C PRO A 257 40.67 11.91 -7.73
N PHE A 258 40.68 12.18 -9.04
CA PHE A 258 41.75 11.71 -9.94
C PHE A 258 43.09 12.49 -9.80
N ARG A 259 43.19 13.48 -8.92
CA ARG A 259 44.37 14.37 -8.82
C ARG A 259 45.52 13.72 -8.04
N GLY A 260 46.55 13.26 -8.75
CA GLY A 260 47.86 12.91 -8.17
C GLY A 260 47.88 11.60 -7.39
N VAL A 261 47.09 10.61 -7.81
CA VAL A 261 46.94 9.36 -7.06
C VAL A 261 47.73 8.21 -7.72
N ASP A 262 48.84 7.80 -7.10
CA ASP A 262 49.56 6.56 -7.43
C ASP A 262 48.82 5.35 -6.83
N VAL A 263 47.71 4.96 -7.46
CA VAL A 263 46.92 3.77 -7.07
C VAL A 263 47.18 2.64 -8.03
N ARG A 264 47.37 1.43 -7.50
CA ARG A 264 47.41 0.21 -8.30
C ARG A 264 46.07 0.02 -9.01
N VAL A 265 46.07 0.06 -10.33
CA VAL A 265 44.96 -0.36 -11.18
C VAL A 265 45.49 -1.41 -12.15
N ASP A 266 45.03 -2.66 -12.02
CA ASP A 266 45.55 -3.76 -12.84
C ASP A 266 44.94 -3.76 -14.26
N GLU A 267 43.68 -3.35 -14.40
CA GLU A 267 42.95 -3.36 -15.68
C GLU A 267 42.05 -2.12 -15.84
N VAL A 268 42.07 -1.50 -17.03
CA VAL A 268 41.10 -0.45 -17.39
C VAL A 268 39.90 -1.09 -18.06
N VAL A 269 38.74 -1.01 -17.42
CA VAL A 269 37.49 -1.63 -17.90
C VAL A 269 36.45 -0.58 -18.27
N PRO A 270 35.58 -0.83 -19.27
CA PRO A 270 34.49 0.08 -19.59
C PRO A 270 33.52 0.22 -18.40
N ILE A 271 32.96 1.43 -18.25
CA ILE A 271 31.97 1.75 -17.22
C ILE A 271 30.58 1.34 -17.72
N ILE A 272 29.87 0.53 -16.93
CA ILE A 272 28.46 0.20 -17.15
C ILE A 272 27.62 1.46 -16.94
N GLN A 273 27.08 1.96 -18.04
CA GLN A 273 26.22 3.13 -18.12
C GLN A 273 24.95 2.81 -18.91
N GLY A 274 23.98 3.72 -18.84
CA GLY A 274 22.79 3.60 -19.66
C GLY A 274 23.11 3.76 -21.16
N TYR A 275 22.41 3.02 -22.00
CA TYR A 275 22.53 3.09 -23.45
C TYR A 275 21.13 3.21 -24.09
N SER A 276 21.08 3.59 -25.36
CA SER A 276 19.85 3.60 -26.16
C SER A 276 20.09 2.82 -27.46
N ASP A 277 19.10 2.05 -27.88
CA ASP A 277 19.13 1.40 -29.21
C ASP A 277 18.88 2.42 -30.33
N ASP A 278 18.23 3.54 -30.00
CA ASP A 278 17.99 4.66 -30.91
C ASP A 278 18.99 5.80 -30.62
N PRO A 279 20.01 6.00 -31.47
CA PRO A 279 20.99 7.07 -31.29
C PRO A 279 20.40 8.48 -31.43
N VAL A 280 19.18 8.63 -31.95
CA VAL A 280 18.52 9.93 -32.15
C VAL A 280 17.92 10.48 -30.85
N SER A 281 17.46 9.59 -29.96
CA SER A 281 16.77 9.96 -28.71
C SER A 281 17.65 10.64 -27.66
N GLY A 282 18.98 10.46 -27.72
CA GLY A 282 19.98 11.06 -26.83
C GLY A 282 19.94 10.61 -25.36
N GLU A 283 18.78 10.20 -24.84
CA GLU A 283 18.62 9.74 -23.46
C GLU A 283 18.78 8.20 -23.34
N PRO A 284 19.46 7.70 -22.29
CA PRO A 284 19.63 6.27 -22.08
C PRO A 284 18.30 5.62 -21.70
N THR A 285 17.94 4.56 -22.42
CA THR A 285 16.69 3.82 -22.22
C THR A 285 16.90 2.45 -21.59
N LYS A 286 18.12 1.89 -21.63
CA LYS A 286 18.42 0.55 -21.11
C LYS A 286 19.73 0.52 -20.34
N ILE A 287 19.86 -0.43 -19.43
CA ILE A 287 21.13 -0.78 -18.77
C ILE A 287 21.34 -2.29 -18.89
N ARG A 288 22.56 -2.70 -19.24
CA ARG A 288 22.98 -4.09 -19.17
C ARG A 288 23.81 -4.30 -17.91
N LEU A 289 23.28 -5.09 -16.98
CA LEU A 289 23.97 -5.42 -15.73
C LEU A 289 25.14 -6.36 -16.01
N HIS A 290 26.06 -6.47 -15.05
CA HIS A 290 27.21 -7.36 -15.14
C HIS A 290 26.85 -8.86 -15.28
N THR A 291 25.64 -9.25 -14.89
CA THR A 291 25.09 -10.60 -15.10
C THR A 291 24.60 -10.82 -16.54
N GLY A 292 24.56 -9.78 -17.36
CA GLY A 292 23.97 -9.79 -18.70
C GLY A 292 22.47 -9.49 -18.74
N ALA A 293 21.80 -9.38 -17.58
CA ALA A 293 20.40 -8.96 -17.50
C ALA A 293 20.22 -7.53 -18.03
N ILE A 294 19.12 -7.30 -18.77
CA ILE A 294 18.78 -6.00 -19.35
C ILE A 294 17.62 -5.40 -18.57
N VAL A 295 17.77 -4.14 -18.15
CA VAL A 295 16.77 -3.36 -17.43
C VAL A 295 16.34 -2.17 -18.30
N ASP A 296 15.04 -2.03 -18.57
CA ASP A 296 14.48 -0.87 -19.26
C ASP A 296 14.34 0.30 -18.28
N ILE A 297 15.15 1.34 -18.42
CA ILE A 297 15.12 2.54 -17.57
C ILE A 297 14.36 3.70 -18.21
N SER A 298 13.67 3.47 -19.33
CA SER A 298 12.91 4.49 -20.03
C SER A 298 11.75 5.03 -19.20
N ASP A 299 11.42 6.30 -19.44
CA ASP A 299 10.27 6.91 -18.81
C ASP A 299 8.96 6.30 -19.32
N ALA A 300 7.99 6.22 -18.39
CA ALA A 300 6.61 5.92 -18.73
C ALA A 300 6.03 7.05 -19.58
N THR A 301 5.08 6.70 -20.45
CA THR A 301 4.33 7.69 -21.24
C THR A 301 2.88 7.70 -20.79
N PRO A 302 2.41 8.79 -20.16
CA PRO A 302 3.17 9.97 -19.75
C PRO A 302 3.94 9.72 -18.44
N SER A 303 4.90 10.60 -18.15
CA SER A 303 5.83 10.39 -17.04
C SER A 303 5.14 10.41 -15.67
N HIS A 304 5.57 9.51 -14.79
CA HIS A 304 5.15 9.54 -13.39
C HIS A 304 5.74 10.75 -12.66
N ARG A 305 5.07 11.18 -11.58
CA ARG A 305 5.53 12.26 -10.73
C ARG A 305 6.93 11.96 -10.16
N VAL A 306 7.72 13.02 -10.00
CA VAL A 306 8.99 12.95 -9.29
C VAL A 306 8.68 12.88 -7.79
N VAL A 307 9.24 11.89 -7.10
CA VAL A 307 8.99 11.64 -5.68
C VAL A 307 10.13 12.14 -4.78
N PHE A 308 11.30 12.38 -5.36
CA PHE A 308 12.47 12.93 -4.66
C PHE A 308 13.38 13.67 -5.62
N ILE A 309 13.92 14.80 -5.16
CA ILE A 309 14.99 15.57 -5.80
C ILE A 309 16.04 15.84 -4.73
N GLY A 310 17.31 15.52 -5.01
CA GLY A 310 18.40 15.83 -4.10
C GLY A 310 19.64 14.97 -4.30
N LEU A 311 20.59 15.08 -3.36
CA LEU A 311 21.88 14.41 -3.47
C LEU A 311 21.74 12.87 -3.35
N PRO A 312 22.53 12.09 -4.10
CA PRO A 312 22.51 10.62 -4.06
C PRO A 312 22.74 10.00 -2.68
N ARG A 313 23.51 10.65 -1.81
CA ARG A 313 23.77 10.13 -0.44
C ARG A 313 22.62 10.37 0.54
N ASN A 314 21.61 11.15 0.16
CA ASN A 314 20.52 11.47 1.06
C ASN A 314 19.62 10.24 1.26
N PRO A 315 19.53 9.67 2.47
CA PRO A 315 18.72 8.48 2.73
C PRO A 315 17.22 8.71 2.54
N GLU A 316 16.74 9.96 2.58
CA GLU A 316 15.32 10.30 2.34
C GLU A 316 14.82 9.84 0.97
N ARG A 317 15.71 9.63 -0.02
CA ARG A 317 15.29 9.12 -1.32
C ARG A 317 14.65 7.72 -1.23
N TYR A 318 15.16 6.85 -0.35
CA TYR A 318 14.62 5.51 -0.15
C TYR A 318 13.30 5.55 0.62
N VAL A 319 13.23 6.45 1.61
CA VAL A 319 11.99 6.72 2.33
C VAL A 319 10.93 7.26 1.37
N ALA A 320 11.30 8.13 0.43
CA ALA A 320 10.40 8.64 -0.60
C ALA A 320 9.89 7.55 -1.56
N MET A 321 10.75 6.59 -1.95
CA MET A 321 10.32 5.41 -2.72
C MET A 321 9.31 4.58 -1.92
N GLY A 322 9.62 4.27 -0.65
CA GLY A 322 8.71 3.56 0.27
C GLY A 322 7.36 4.26 0.43
N ARG A 323 7.37 5.56 0.73
CA ARG A 323 6.17 6.39 0.85
C ARG A 323 5.37 6.40 -0.45
N TYR A 324 6.02 6.48 -1.60
CA TYR A 324 5.33 6.45 -2.90
C TYR A 324 4.62 5.12 -3.14
N MET A 325 5.22 4.00 -2.74
CA MET A 325 4.58 2.69 -2.85
C MET A 325 3.35 2.60 -1.93
N VAL A 326 3.51 2.88 -0.64
CA VAL A 326 2.41 2.80 0.33
C VAL A 326 1.28 3.79 -0.01
N THR A 327 1.60 5.06 -0.29
CA THR A 327 0.56 6.08 -0.57
C THR A 327 -0.01 6.01 -1.99
N GLY A 328 0.81 5.61 -2.96
CA GLY A 328 0.40 5.53 -4.37
C GLY A 328 -0.40 4.28 -4.70
N ILE A 329 -0.21 3.20 -3.94
CA ILE A 329 -0.71 1.87 -4.28
C ILE A 329 -1.58 1.33 -3.16
N GLU A 330 -1.14 1.47 -1.91
CA GLU A 330 -1.79 0.81 -0.79
C GLU A 330 -2.91 1.67 -0.17
N TYR A 331 -2.66 2.97 0.04
CA TYR A 331 -3.59 3.92 0.68
C TYR A 331 -3.75 5.22 -0.11
N PRO A 332 -4.36 5.18 -1.30
CA PRO A 332 -4.60 6.42 -2.05
C PRO A 332 -5.51 7.36 -1.28
N SER A 333 -4.97 8.54 -1.01
CA SER A 333 -5.53 9.70 -0.31
C SER A 333 -6.92 9.47 0.31
N LEU A 334 -6.94 9.07 1.58
CA LEU A 334 -8.13 8.90 2.43
C LEU A 334 -9.02 10.16 2.57
N MET A 335 -8.56 11.31 2.08
CA MET A 335 -9.24 12.61 2.17
C MET A 335 -9.53 13.26 0.81
N GLY A 336 -9.29 12.55 -0.30
CA GLY A 336 -9.19 13.19 -1.61
C GLY A 336 -7.92 14.03 -1.64
N SER A 337 -6.96 13.65 -2.47
CA SER A 337 -5.97 14.65 -2.86
C SER A 337 -6.69 15.63 -3.77
N ASP A 338 -6.54 16.94 -3.56
CA ASP A 338 -6.69 17.98 -4.59
C ASP A 338 -5.73 17.78 -5.78
N GLN A 339 -5.24 16.56 -5.99
CA GLN A 339 -4.35 16.19 -7.06
C GLN A 339 -4.98 14.99 -7.79
N PRO A 340 -5.46 15.21 -9.02
CA PRO A 340 -5.96 14.13 -9.84
C PRO A 340 -4.84 13.10 -10.06
N ARG A 341 -5.23 11.82 -10.06
CA ARG A 341 -4.41 10.70 -10.58
C ARG A 341 -4.27 10.74 -12.10
N SER A 342 -4.35 11.92 -12.70
CA SER A 342 -4.28 12.07 -14.13
C SER A 342 -2.84 12.31 -14.54
N SER A 343 -2.40 11.41 -15.40
CA SER A 343 -1.30 11.47 -16.35
C SER A 343 -1.37 12.68 -17.30
N THR A 344 -1.90 13.83 -16.88
CA THR A 344 -2.22 14.94 -17.79
C THR A 344 -1.77 16.25 -17.17
N SER A 345 -0.64 16.73 -17.70
CA SER A 345 -0.27 18.13 -17.91
C SER A 345 -0.45 19.13 -16.75
N LEU A 346 0.69 19.58 -16.24
CA LEU A 346 0.84 20.84 -15.51
C LEU A 346 0.27 22.01 -16.34
N GLN A 347 -0.73 22.72 -15.82
CA GLN A 347 -0.87 24.15 -16.08
C GLN A 347 -0.87 24.88 -14.75
N MET A 348 0.16 25.72 -14.59
CA MET A 348 0.26 26.66 -13.49
C MET A 348 -0.97 27.58 -13.48
N ILE A 349 -1.76 27.54 -12.42
CA ILE A 349 -2.63 28.66 -12.06
C ILE A 349 -2.14 29.19 -10.72
N ASN A 350 -1.45 30.31 -10.83
CA ASN A 350 -0.96 31.12 -9.73
C ASN A 350 -2.17 31.82 -9.09
N VAL A 351 -2.59 31.39 -7.89
CA VAL A 351 -3.62 32.11 -7.13
C VAL A 351 -3.02 32.66 -5.85
N ASN A 352 -2.74 33.97 -5.88
CA ASN A 352 -2.39 34.78 -4.72
C ASN A 352 -3.48 34.68 -3.64
N PRO A 353 -3.15 34.49 -2.35
CA PRO A 353 -4.11 34.62 -1.28
C PRO A 353 -4.35 36.10 -0.97
N ARG A 354 -5.43 36.68 -1.49
CA ARG A 354 -5.94 37.96 -0.98
C ARG A 354 -6.73 37.71 0.29
N MET A 355 -6.13 38.11 1.42
CA MET A 355 -6.81 38.31 2.70
C MET A 355 -8.03 39.22 2.53
N SER A 356 -9.20 38.72 2.91
CA SER A 356 -10.40 39.54 3.15
C SER A 356 -10.77 39.44 4.62
N THR A 357 -10.26 40.38 5.41
CA THR A 357 -10.73 40.69 6.76
C THR A 357 -12.08 41.41 6.69
N LYS A 358 -13.02 41.04 7.58
CA LYS A 358 -13.98 41.89 8.35
C LYS A 358 -15.27 41.10 8.71
N PRO A 359 -16.09 41.53 9.69
CA PRO A 359 -15.78 41.65 11.12
C PRO A 359 -16.87 40.98 11.99
N GLY A 360 -16.60 40.83 13.29
CA GLY A 360 -17.55 40.25 14.25
C GLY A 360 -18.77 41.13 14.54
N MET A 361 -19.90 40.47 14.85
CA MET A 361 -21.03 41.00 15.62
C MET A 361 -21.70 39.80 16.33
N SER A 362 -21.58 39.67 17.65
CA SER A 362 -22.43 40.31 18.68
C SER A 362 -23.77 39.58 18.88
N LEU A 363 -23.86 38.92 20.04
CA LEU A 363 -25.07 38.34 20.61
C LEU A 363 -26.21 39.37 20.65
N ARG A 364 -27.38 38.99 20.16
CA ARG A 364 -28.63 39.66 20.50
C ARG A 364 -29.64 38.64 21.02
N HIS A 365 -29.85 38.71 22.33
CA HIS A 365 -31.09 38.33 22.97
C HIS A 365 -32.26 39.09 22.34
N ALA A 366 -33.35 38.38 22.03
CA ALA A 366 -34.64 39.00 21.74
C ALA A 366 -35.69 38.39 22.67
N SER A 367 -36.14 39.24 23.59
CA SER A 367 -37.23 39.04 24.53
C SER A 367 -38.61 39.04 23.87
N SER A 368 -39.56 38.50 24.62
CA SER A 368 -40.97 38.31 24.33
C SER A 368 -41.80 39.56 23.97
N LYS A 369 -42.84 39.33 23.16
CA LYS A 369 -44.18 39.95 23.05
C LYS A 369 -44.86 39.18 21.89
N GLY A 370 -45.94 38.41 22.02
CA GLY A 370 -47.21 38.65 22.68
C GLY A 370 -48.35 38.63 21.64
N SER A 371 -49.22 37.59 21.68
CA SER A 371 -50.63 37.54 21.19
C SER A 371 -50.90 37.41 19.66
N ARG A 372 -51.85 36.63 19.11
CA ARG A 372 -52.94 35.75 19.63
C ARG A 372 -53.46 34.84 18.49
N ASN A 373 -54.12 33.75 18.88
CA ASN A 373 -55.12 32.95 18.16
C ASN A 373 -54.69 32.05 16.98
N ARG A 374 -54.64 30.73 17.26
CA ARG A 374 -55.45 29.73 16.52
C ARG A 374 -55.60 28.44 17.33
N GLN A 375 -56.85 28.21 17.73
CA GLN A 375 -57.58 26.96 17.96
C GLN A 375 -56.75 25.69 18.21
N ALA A 376 -56.92 25.13 19.41
CA ALA A 376 -56.56 23.75 19.71
C ALA A 376 -57.42 22.75 18.92
N PRO A 377 -56.84 21.65 18.40
CA PRO A 377 -57.58 20.45 18.12
C PRO A 377 -57.17 19.32 19.07
N TYR A 378 -58.19 18.77 19.73
CA TYR A 378 -58.38 17.37 20.09
C TYR A 378 -57.13 16.51 20.39
N SER A 379 -57.05 16.08 21.65
CA SER A 379 -56.28 14.93 22.12
C SER A 379 -56.66 13.67 21.34
N ALA A 380 -55.93 13.41 20.26
CA ALA A 380 -55.82 12.10 19.66
C ALA A 380 -54.72 11.34 20.40
N GLU A 381 -55.09 10.24 21.04
CA GLU A 381 -54.16 9.27 21.60
C GLU A 381 -53.08 8.95 20.56
N LYS A 382 -51.81 9.12 20.96
CA LYS A 382 -50.66 8.72 20.16
C LYS A 382 -50.71 7.19 20.01
N LYS A 383 -51.33 6.73 18.91
CA LYS A 383 -51.08 5.39 18.36
C LYS A 383 -49.57 5.19 18.33
N GLY A 384 -49.13 4.09 18.94
CA GLY A 384 -47.73 3.80 19.24
C GLY A 384 -46.81 4.18 18.09
N ARG A 385 -45.78 4.98 18.41
CA ARG A 385 -44.65 5.20 17.50
C ARG A 385 -44.20 3.83 17.00
N GLN A 386 -44.35 3.59 15.70
CA GLN A 386 -43.63 2.50 15.04
C GLN A 386 -42.17 2.62 15.49
N LYS A 387 -41.62 1.56 16.09
CA LYS A 387 -40.22 1.49 16.51
C LYS A 387 -39.37 1.82 15.28
N HIS A 388 -38.84 3.04 15.20
CA HIS A 388 -37.80 3.36 14.24
C HIS A 388 -36.65 2.40 14.54
N HIS A 389 -36.25 1.61 13.55
CA HIS A 389 -35.10 0.73 13.66
C HIS A 389 -33.87 1.59 13.99
N SER A 390 -33.34 1.44 15.20
CA SER A 390 -32.14 2.18 15.62
C SER A 390 -30.95 1.67 14.81
N SER A 391 -30.13 2.57 14.26
CA SER A 391 -28.86 2.17 13.60
C SER A 391 -27.83 1.62 14.58
N PHE A 392 -28.08 1.75 15.88
CA PHE A 392 -27.21 1.26 16.95
C PHE A 392 -27.54 -0.18 17.37
N LEU A 393 -28.58 -0.77 16.80
CA LEU A 393 -28.97 -2.16 17.06
C LEU A 393 -28.92 -2.95 15.74
N PRO A 394 -28.09 -4.01 15.67
CA PRO A 394 -28.04 -4.89 14.50
C PRO A 394 -29.43 -5.47 14.18
N PRO A 395 -29.80 -5.58 12.89
CA PRO A 395 -31.10 -6.14 12.51
C PRO A 395 -31.19 -7.63 12.83
N SER A 396 -32.29 -8.04 13.45
CA SER A 396 -32.59 -9.46 13.67
C SER A 396 -33.07 -10.09 12.36
N SER A 397 -32.16 -10.72 11.62
CA SER A 397 -32.46 -11.43 10.37
C SER A 397 -31.67 -12.73 10.25
N PRO A 398 -32.28 -13.85 9.80
CA PRO A 398 -31.55 -15.10 9.57
C PRO A 398 -30.52 -15.01 8.45
N LEU A 399 -30.58 -13.95 7.63
CA LEU A 399 -29.62 -13.68 6.56
C LEU A 399 -28.40 -12.89 7.04
N SER A 400 -28.45 -12.27 8.22
CA SER A 400 -27.35 -11.48 8.75
C SER A 400 -26.36 -12.35 9.55
N PRO A 401 -25.05 -12.11 9.44
CA PRO A 401 -24.07 -12.70 10.35
C PRO A 401 -24.27 -12.18 11.78
N ALA A 402 -23.77 -12.90 12.77
CA ALA A 402 -23.88 -12.49 14.17
C ALA A 402 -22.89 -11.36 14.48
N SER A 403 -23.34 -10.30 15.16
CA SER A 403 -22.43 -9.25 15.66
C SER A 403 -21.65 -9.77 16.86
N ILE A 404 -20.40 -9.34 17.01
CA ILE A 404 -19.58 -9.71 18.18
C ILE A 404 -20.13 -8.99 19.42
N ASP A 405 -20.31 -9.72 20.52
CA ASP A 405 -21.01 -9.24 21.72
C ASP A 405 -20.44 -7.93 22.27
N ALA A 406 -19.12 -7.84 22.48
CA ALA A 406 -18.47 -6.63 22.99
C ALA A 406 -18.74 -5.38 22.13
N TRP A 407 -18.76 -5.55 20.80
CA TRP A 407 -18.97 -4.46 19.84
C TRP A 407 -20.44 -4.07 19.70
N ARG A 408 -21.34 -5.07 19.71
CA ARG A 408 -22.78 -4.83 19.76
C ARG A 408 -23.17 -4.08 21.03
N ASP A 409 -22.66 -4.52 22.18
CA ASP A 409 -22.97 -3.92 23.47
C ASP A 409 -22.39 -2.50 23.57
N ALA A 410 -21.21 -2.26 23.01
CA ALA A 410 -20.63 -0.92 22.85
C ALA A 410 -21.53 0.03 22.05
N LEU A 411 -22.07 -0.40 20.90
CA LEU A 411 -23.03 0.40 20.12
C LEU A 411 -24.35 0.60 20.88
N ALA A 412 -24.86 -0.45 21.53
CA ALA A 412 -26.12 -0.40 22.26
C ALA A 412 -26.07 0.62 23.41
N ARG A 413 -24.94 0.73 24.12
CA ARG A 413 -24.69 1.77 25.15
C ARG A 413 -24.80 3.18 24.61
N LEU A 414 -24.52 3.37 23.31
CA LEU A 414 -24.61 4.66 22.64
C LEU A 414 -26.00 4.92 22.02
N SER A 415 -26.94 3.98 22.12
CA SER A 415 -28.26 4.10 21.47
C SER A 415 -29.12 5.25 22.00
N ASP A 416 -28.90 5.66 23.26
CA ASP A 416 -29.56 6.83 23.86
C ASP A 416 -29.04 8.16 23.30
N TYR A 417 -27.82 8.17 22.73
CA TYR A 417 -27.30 9.27 21.93
C TYR A 417 -27.95 9.25 20.55
N ASN A 418 -29.25 9.56 20.52
CA ASN A 418 -30.08 9.63 19.32
C ASN A 418 -29.40 10.47 18.23
N GLN A 419 -29.55 10.08 16.94
CA GLN A 419 -28.87 10.53 15.69
C GLN A 419 -28.95 12.03 15.35
N SER A 420 -28.87 12.90 16.34
CA SER A 420 -29.12 14.34 16.29
C SER A 420 -27.84 15.16 16.49
N LEU A 421 -26.68 14.51 16.66
CA LEU A 421 -25.40 15.20 16.55
C LEU A 421 -25.17 15.55 15.07
N PRO A 422 -25.18 16.84 14.69
CA PRO A 422 -24.75 17.21 13.36
C PRO A 422 -23.27 16.82 13.22
N PRO A 423 -22.87 16.20 12.09
CA PRO A 423 -21.45 16.03 11.85
C PRO A 423 -20.79 17.42 11.82
N PRO A 424 -19.53 17.55 12.28
CA PRO A 424 -18.76 18.78 12.11
C PRO A 424 -18.77 19.25 10.64
N ASP A 425 -18.66 20.56 10.43
CA ASP A 425 -18.66 21.15 9.09
C ASP A 425 -17.59 20.49 8.20
N GLY A 426 -17.99 20.04 7.01
CA GLY A 426 -17.11 19.35 6.06
C GLY A 426 -17.01 17.83 6.24
N ILE A 427 -17.62 17.23 7.27
CA ILE A 427 -17.57 15.78 7.48
C ILE A 427 -18.75 15.06 6.81
N ASN A 428 -18.45 14.14 5.89
CA ASN A 428 -19.45 13.31 5.24
C ASN A 428 -19.77 12.05 6.07
N ARG A 429 -20.96 12.03 6.70
CA ARG A 429 -21.47 10.91 7.52
C ARG A 429 -21.92 9.66 6.74
N GLY A 430 -21.72 9.60 5.43
CA GLY A 430 -22.13 8.46 4.61
C GLY A 430 -21.30 7.19 4.85
N TYR A 431 -21.57 6.19 4.00
CA TYR A 431 -20.90 4.89 4.00
C TYR A 431 -20.10 4.72 2.71
N VAL A 432 -18.91 4.11 2.82
CA VAL A 432 -18.02 3.85 1.68
C VAL A 432 -18.54 2.68 0.83
N LEU A 433 -19.20 1.70 1.48
CA LEU A 433 -19.94 0.62 0.85
C LEU A 433 -21.40 0.63 1.35
N PRO A 434 -22.35 -0.03 0.66
CA PRO A 434 -23.72 -0.13 1.13
C PRO A 434 -23.78 -0.81 2.51
N PRO A 435 -24.50 -0.23 3.50
CA PRO A 435 -24.60 -0.83 4.83
C PRO A 435 -25.45 -2.12 4.78
N PRO A 436 -24.99 -3.24 5.38
CA PRO A 436 -25.65 -4.55 5.31
C PRO A 436 -27.12 -4.58 5.74
N GLU A 437 -27.49 -3.77 6.72
CA GLU A 437 -28.87 -3.64 7.20
C GLU A 437 -29.86 -3.28 6.08
N MET A 438 -29.43 -2.58 5.03
CA MET A 438 -30.27 -2.20 3.90
C MET A 438 -30.80 -3.43 3.12
N PHE A 439 -30.05 -4.52 3.11
CA PHE A 439 -30.40 -5.76 2.39
C PHE A 439 -31.45 -6.58 3.13
N VAL A 440 -31.51 -6.46 4.47
CA VAL A 440 -32.36 -7.31 5.32
C VAL A 440 -33.54 -6.59 5.96
N THR A 441 -33.50 -5.26 6.06
CA THR A 441 -34.60 -4.44 6.62
C THR A 441 -35.70 -4.11 5.61
N THR A 442 -35.48 -4.41 4.33
CA THR A 442 -36.48 -4.13 3.28
C THR A 442 -37.63 -5.14 3.35
N SER A 443 -38.86 -4.66 3.50
CA SER A 443 -40.04 -5.53 3.52
C SER A 443 -40.40 -6.10 2.14
N ASN A 444 -39.84 -5.54 1.06
CA ASN A 444 -40.09 -5.99 -0.31
C ASN A 444 -39.00 -6.98 -0.77
N PRO A 445 -39.34 -8.27 -1.00
CA PRO A 445 -38.39 -9.28 -1.46
C PRO A 445 -37.76 -8.97 -2.83
N SER A 446 -38.51 -8.36 -3.75
CA SER A 446 -37.97 -7.98 -5.07
C SER A 446 -36.85 -6.94 -4.95
N THR A 447 -36.98 -6.03 -3.99
CA THR A 447 -35.94 -5.05 -3.70
C THR A 447 -34.72 -5.70 -3.06
N ALA A 448 -34.90 -6.64 -2.12
CA ALA A 448 -33.78 -7.40 -1.55
C ALA A 448 -33.01 -8.17 -2.63
N THR A 449 -33.72 -8.86 -3.53
CA THR A 449 -33.14 -9.54 -4.68
C THR A 449 -32.32 -8.58 -5.54
N ALA A 450 -32.87 -7.42 -5.90
CA ALA A 450 -32.17 -6.42 -6.72
C ALA A 450 -30.88 -5.92 -6.04
N LEU A 451 -30.94 -5.64 -4.73
CA LEU A 451 -29.78 -5.23 -3.94
C LEU A 451 -28.67 -6.27 -3.98
N PHE A 452 -28.95 -7.53 -3.67
CA PHE A 452 -27.95 -8.61 -3.72
C PHE A 452 -27.39 -8.80 -5.13
N ARG A 453 -28.26 -8.87 -6.14
CA ARG A 453 -27.88 -9.05 -7.54
C ARG A 453 -26.93 -7.96 -8.02
N ASN A 454 -27.33 -6.69 -7.86
CA ASN A 454 -26.55 -5.56 -8.37
C ASN A 454 -25.30 -5.31 -7.55
N TRP A 455 -25.33 -5.55 -6.22
CA TRP A 455 -24.11 -5.58 -5.41
C TRP A 455 -23.11 -6.58 -5.98
N LEU A 456 -23.51 -7.83 -6.21
CA LEU A 456 -22.58 -8.86 -6.69
C LEU A 456 -22.01 -8.57 -8.08
N ARG A 457 -22.80 -7.97 -8.98
CA ARG A 457 -22.30 -7.50 -10.30
C ARG A 457 -21.24 -6.41 -10.18
N LEU A 458 -21.47 -5.45 -9.28
CA LEU A 458 -20.60 -4.30 -9.08
C LEU A 458 -19.49 -4.54 -8.06
N ARG A 459 -19.54 -5.65 -7.31
CA ARG A 459 -18.71 -5.93 -6.13
C ARG A 459 -17.24 -5.67 -6.38
N GLN A 460 -16.66 -6.23 -7.45
CA GLN A 460 -15.23 -6.08 -7.73
C GLN A 460 -14.84 -4.61 -8.00
N VAL A 461 -15.68 -3.87 -8.73
CA VAL A 461 -15.46 -2.44 -9.02
C VAL A 461 -15.61 -1.61 -7.73
N LEU A 462 -16.62 -1.88 -6.92
CA LEU A 462 -16.87 -1.17 -5.66
C LEU A 462 -15.79 -1.46 -4.60
N ILE A 463 -15.24 -2.67 -4.58
CA ILE A 463 -14.08 -3.01 -3.74
C ILE A 463 -12.82 -2.31 -4.25
N TYR A 464 -12.55 -2.34 -5.56
CA TYR A 464 -11.42 -1.60 -6.14
C TYR A 464 -11.48 -0.11 -5.81
N ARG A 465 -12.68 0.48 -5.82
CA ARG A 465 -12.90 1.89 -5.48
C ARG A 465 -12.40 2.26 -4.08
N LEU A 466 -12.40 1.33 -3.12
CA LEU A 466 -11.84 1.55 -1.77
C LEU A 466 -10.34 1.90 -1.80
N SER A 467 -9.66 1.50 -2.87
CA SER A 467 -8.27 1.84 -3.15
C SER A 467 -8.11 3.17 -3.89
N VAL A 468 -9.16 3.91 -4.24
CA VAL A 468 -9.02 5.10 -5.11
C VAL A 468 -9.61 6.34 -4.47
N THR A 469 -10.77 6.21 -3.82
CA THR A 469 -11.54 7.34 -3.29
C THR A 469 -12.09 7.03 -1.91
N SER A 470 -12.28 8.08 -1.12
CA SER A 470 -12.94 8.04 0.18
C SER A 470 -14.39 8.54 0.15
N ASP A 471 -15.01 8.77 -1.03
CA ASP A 471 -16.37 9.31 -1.05
C ASP A 471 -17.35 8.34 -0.39
N ARG A 472 -18.27 8.96 0.35
CA ARG A 472 -19.25 8.32 1.19
C ARG A 472 -20.64 8.70 0.71
N TYR A 473 -21.53 7.72 0.66
CA TYR A 473 -22.90 7.90 0.19
C TYR A 473 -23.89 7.58 1.31
N SER A 474 -25.01 8.29 1.33
CA SER A 474 -26.09 8.01 2.25
C SER A 474 -26.75 6.65 1.96
N LYS A 475 -27.44 6.08 2.95
CA LYS A 475 -28.25 4.85 2.78
C LYS A 475 -29.21 4.94 1.60
N LYS A 476 -29.80 6.12 1.40
CA LYS A 476 -30.73 6.38 0.30
C LYS A 476 -30.03 6.31 -1.06
N GLN A 477 -28.90 6.98 -1.21
CA GLN A 477 -28.12 6.94 -2.46
C GLN A 477 -27.67 5.52 -2.79
N TRP A 478 -27.16 4.76 -1.81
CA TRP A 478 -26.81 3.34 -2.01
C TRP A 478 -28.01 2.50 -2.45
N ARG A 479 -29.18 2.69 -1.84
CA ARG A 479 -30.40 2.00 -2.25
C ARG A 479 -30.78 2.33 -3.68
N ASP A 480 -30.77 3.60 -4.03
CA ASP A 480 -31.15 4.07 -5.37
C ASP A 480 -30.16 3.52 -6.43
N MET A 481 -28.86 3.54 -6.16
CA MET A 481 -27.80 3.00 -7.04
C MET A 481 -27.81 1.48 -7.20
N LEU A 482 -28.35 0.71 -6.25
CA LEU A 482 -28.37 -0.75 -6.31
C LEU A 482 -29.73 -1.34 -6.72
N THR A 483 -30.76 -0.51 -6.86
CA THR A 483 -32.12 -0.95 -7.23
C THR A 483 -32.55 -0.52 -8.63
N PHE A 484 -31.60 -0.09 -9.48
CA PHE A 484 -31.89 0.12 -10.89
C PHE A 484 -32.39 -1.19 -11.52
N ASP A 485 -33.48 -1.10 -12.27
CA ASP A 485 -34.23 -2.22 -12.81
C ASP A 485 -33.97 -2.35 -14.31
N GLU A 486 -33.87 -3.59 -14.80
CA GLU A 486 -33.53 -3.93 -16.18
C GLU A 486 -34.74 -3.81 -17.12
N VAL A 487 -35.97 -3.83 -16.55
CA VAL A 487 -37.19 -4.16 -17.28
C VAL A 487 -38.05 -2.94 -17.61
N THR A 488 -37.84 -1.78 -16.98
CA THR A 488 -38.70 -0.61 -17.23
C THR A 488 -38.04 0.39 -18.16
N GLN A 489 -38.66 0.62 -19.33
CA GLN A 489 -38.36 1.78 -20.19
C GLN A 489 -38.24 3.04 -19.32
N MET A 490 -37.13 3.75 -19.44
CA MET A 490 -36.91 5.01 -18.74
C MET A 490 -37.99 5.99 -19.20
N ARG A 491 -38.98 6.24 -18.34
CA ARG A 491 -39.98 7.30 -18.51
C ARG A 491 -39.51 8.52 -17.72
N PRO A 492 -38.68 9.41 -18.29
CA PRO A 492 -38.08 10.55 -17.58
C PRO A 492 -39.13 11.54 -17.06
N GLU A 493 -40.35 11.47 -17.57
CA GLU A 493 -41.48 12.30 -17.13
C GLU A 493 -42.04 11.91 -15.76
N THR A 494 -41.67 10.74 -15.23
CA THR A 494 -42.11 10.31 -13.90
C THR A 494 -41.05 10.62 -12.85
N ARG A 495 -41.49 11.00 -11.64
CA ARG A 495 -40.60 11.20 -10.47
C ARG A 495 -39.72 9.96 -10.19
N THR A 496 -40.24 8.77 -10.47
CA THR A 496 -39.50 7.50 -10.35
C THR A 496 -38.44 7.36 -11.44
N GLY A 497 -38.74 7.78 -12.67
CA GLY A 497 -37.77 7.82 -13.77
C GLY A 497 -36.64 8.82 -13.55
N GLN A 498 -36.93 10.02 -13.04
CA GLN A 498 -35.91 11.02 -12.69
C GLN A 498 -34.93 10.51 -11.63
N ARG A 499 -35.45 9.92 -10.54
CA ARG A 499 -34.60 9.31 -9.50
C ARG A 499 -33.70 8.19 -10.03
N ARG A 500 -34.16 7.43 -11.02
CA ARG A 500 -33.35 6.39 -11.66
C ARG A 500 -32.23 6.98 -12.50
N LEU A 501 -32.51 8.04 -13.26
CA LEU A 501 -31.49 8.75 -14.01
C LEU A 501 -30.43 9.33 -13.06
N GLU A 502 -30.86 9.97 -11.97
CA GLU A 502 -29.94 10.46 -10.92
C GLU A 502 -29.08 9.35 -10.31
N ALA A 503 -29.65 8.17 -10.05
CA ALA A 503 -28.92 7.02 -9.52
C ALA A 503 -27.89 6.47 -10.53
N MET A 504 -28.24 6.43 -11.81
CA MET A 504 -27.32 6.03 -12.87
C MET A 504 -26.21 7.06 -13.07
N ASP A 505 -26.52 8.35 -13.02
CA ASP A 505 -25.54 9.43 -13.11
C ASP A 505 -24.60 9.42 -11.90
N GLN A 506 -25.10 9.10 -10.70
CA GLN A 506 -24.26 8.87 -9.52
C GLN A 506 -23.35 7.66 -9.68
N LEU A 507 -23.84 6.55 -10.23
CA LEU A 507 -23.02 5.37 -10.51
C LEU A 507 -21.96 5.67 -11.57
N LYS A 508 -22.29 6.43 -12.62
CA LYS A 508 -21.34 6.90 -13.63
C LYS A 508 -20.28 7.79 -13.01
N ALA A 509 -20.67 8.83 -12.27
CA ALA A 509 -19.74 9.74 -11.59
C ALA A 509 -18.81 8.99 -10.61
N MET A 510 -19.33 7.97 -9.93
CA MET A 510 -18.55 7.11 -9.04
C MET A 510 -17.45 6.36 -9.80
N VAL A 511 -17.73 5.91 -11.03
CA VAL A 511 -16.76 5.20 -11.86
C VAL A 511 -15.83 6.14 -12.61
N ASP A 512 -16.31 7.31 -13.05
CA ASP A 512 -15.49 8.35 -13.69
C ASP A 512 -14.43 8.92 -12.74
N ALA A 513 -14.62 8.78 -11.42
CA ALA A 513 -13.60 9.05 -10.41
C ALA A 513 -12.45 8.02 -10.40
N THR A 514 -12.51 6.99 -11.25
CA THR A 514 -11.51 5.93 -11.40
C THR A 514 -10.99 5.88 -12.84
N PRO A 515 -9.83 5.25 -13.12
CA PRO A 515 -9.34 5.10 -14.50
C PRO A 515 -10.12 4.05 -15.32
N LEU A 516 -11.22 3.52 -14.80
CA LEU A 516 -11.99 2.45 -15.44
C LEU A 516 -12.86 3.00 -16.57
N LYS A 517 -12.96 2.22 -17.65
CA LYS A 517 -13.92 2.47 -18.74
C LYS A 517 -15.12 1.57 -18.54
N PHE A 518 -16.29 2.18 -18.36
CA PHE A 518 -17.48 1.49 -17.89
C PHE A 518 -18.63 1.62 -18.86
N ARG A 519 -19.27 0.49 -19.19
CA ARG A 519 -20.48 0.43 -20.02
C ARG A 519 -21.65 0.02 -19.14
N VAL A 520 -22.39 1.02 -18.66
CA VAL A 520 -23.51 0.80 -17.71
C VAL A 520 -24.57 -0.10 -18.33
N GLU A 521 -24.73 -0.01 -19.65
CA GLU A 521 -25.69 -0.76 -20.46
C GLU A 521 -25.42 -2.28 -20.44
N ASP A 522 -24.18 -2.69 -20.15
CA ASP A 522 -23.74 -4.08 -20.12
C ASP A 522 -23.81 -4.70 -18.71
N ILE A 523 -24.12 -3.92 -17.65
CA ILE A 523 -24.27 -4.48 -16.30
C ILE A 523 -25.40 -5.54 -16.25
N PRO A 524 -26.60 -5.29 -16.81
CA PRO A 524 -27.71 -6.25 -16.76
C PRO A 524 -27.40 -7.63 -17.34
N SER A 525 -26.59 -7.70 -18.39
CA SER A 525 -26.23 -8.97 -19.03
C SER A 525 -25.16 -9.75 -18.26
N THR A 526 -24.57 -9.15 -17.21
CA THR A 526 -23.49 -9.76 -16.45
C THR A 526 -24.01 -10.87 -15.53
N PRO A 527 -23.50 -12.12 -15.67
CA PRO A 527 -23.84 -13.22 -14.77
C PRO A 527 -23.28 -12.99 -13.36
N VAL A 528 -24.00 -13.50 -12.36
CA VAL A 528 -23.64 -13.36 -10.95
C VAL A 528 -23.05 -14.65 -10.42
N PHE A 529 -21.88 -14.55 -9.79
CA PHE A 529 -21.19 -15.68 -9.17
C PHE A 529 -20.86 -15.38 -7.70
N TRP A 530 -20.87 -16.43 -6.89
CA TRP A 530 -20.33 -16.42 -5.54
C TRP A 530 -19.58 -17.73 -5.29
N ARG A 531 -18.30 -17.65 -4.88
CA ARG A 531 -17.42 -18.83 -4.70
C ARG A 531 -17.44 -19.80 -5.89
N GLY A 532 -17.34 -19.25 -7.10
CA GLY A 532 -17.37 -20.01 -8.35
C GLY A 532 -18.73 -20.60 -8.73
N ARG A 533 -19.77 -20.46 -7.88
CA ARG A 533 -21.13 -20.93 -8.18
C ARG A 533 -21.97 -19.81 -8.78
N ARG A 534 -22.64 -20.11 -9.88
CA ARG A 534 -23.60 -19.19 -10.50
C ARG A 534 -24.84 -19.06 -9.61
N LEU A 535 -25.28 -17.84 -9.34
CA LEU A 535 -26.48 -17.56 -8.58
C LEU A 535 -27.63 -17.14 -9.50
N GLU A 536 -28.85 -17.50 -9.11
CA GLU A 536 -30.07 -17.11 -9.82
C GLU A 536 -30.38 -15.61 -9.62
N PRO A 537 -30.40 -14.78 -10.69
CA PRO A 537 -30.54 -13.33 -10.55
C PRO A 537 -31.89 -12.87 -9.98
N SER A 538 -32.93 -13.70 -10.06
CA SER A 538 -34.30 -13.36 -9.67
C SER A 538 -34.65 -13.75 -8.22
N ARG A 539 -33.70 -14.30 -7.46
CA ARG A 539 -33.92 -14.74 -6.08
C ARG A 539 -32.88 -14.19 -5.12
N ILE A 540 -33.28 -14.02 -3.87
CA ILE A 540 -32.34 -13.76 -2.78
C ILE A 540 -31.39 -14.97 -2.67
N PRO A 541 -30.07 -14.76 -2.50
CA PRO A 541 -29.14 -15.85 -2.29
C PRO A 541 -29.55 -16.78 -1.13
N PRO A 542 -29.19 -18.07 -1.17
CA PRO A 542 -29.34 -18.96 -0.03
C PRO A 542 -28.79 -18.33 1.26
N PRO A 543 -29.39 -18.59 2.44
CA PRO A 543 -28.99 -17.94 3.70
C PRO A 543 -27.49 -18.01 4.02
N VAL A 544 -26.83 -19.12 3.69
CA VAL A 544 -25.38 -19.27 3.85
C VAL A 544 -24.61 -18.23 3.03
N TYR A 545 -24.91 -18.08 1.74
CA TYR A 545 -24.25 -17.10 0.88
C TYR A 545 -24.64 -15.67 1.23
N ALA A 546 -25.90 -15.44 1.63
CA ALA A 546 -26.34 -14.13 2.10
C ALA A 546 -25.53 -13.70 3.34
N LYS A 547 -25.34 -14.59 4.31
CA LYS A 547 -24.51 -14.33 5.50
C LYS A 547 -23.06 -14.02 5.13
N GLU A 548 -22.46 -14.80 4.23
CA GLU A 548 -21.08 -14.57 3.75
C GLU A 548 -20.92 -13.20 3.08
N ILE A 549 -21.85 -12.84 2.18
CA ILE A 549 -21.86 -11.55 1.47
C ILE A 549 -22.00 -10.38 2.46
N LEU A 550 -22.94 -10.48 3.39
CA LEU A 550 -23.18 -9.42 4.37
C LEU A 550 -22.06 -9.35 5.41
N TRP A 551 -21.40 -10.46 5.73
CA TRP A 551 -20.21 -10.48 6.58
C TRP A 551 -19.07 -9.70 5.92
N GLU A 552 -18.77 -9.96 4.66
CA GLU A 552 -17.74 -9.21 3.92
C GLU A 552 -18.05 -7.70 3.91
N LEU A 553 -19.31 -7.32 3.64
CA LEU A 553 -19.70 -5.92 3.66
C LEU A 553 -19.56 -5.27 5.05
N ASN A 554 -19.89 -5.99 6.12
CA ASN A 554 -19.67 -5.50 7.49
C ASN A 554 -18.18 -5.30 7.77
N GLU A 555 -17.38 -6.30 7.42
CA GLU A 555 -15.94 -6.33 7.66
C GLU A 555 -15.23 -5.21 6.89
N LEU A 556 -15.51 -5.07 5.60
CA LEU A 556 -14.92 -4.00 4.78
C LEU A 556 -15.37 -2.61 5.25
N ASN A 557 -16.65 -2.41 5.58
CA ASN A 557 -17.10 -1.11 6.13
C ASN A 557 -16.43 -0.78 7.46
N PHE A 558 -16.27 -1.76 8.37
CA PHE A 558 -15.56 -1.59 9.63
C PHE A 558 -14.10 -1.16 9.40
N ARG A 559 -13.37 -1.85 8.51
CA ARG A 559 -11.97 -1.50 8.19
C ARG A 559 -11.86 -0.09 7.62
N GLN A 560 -12.76 0.31 6.72
CA GLN A 560 -12.77 1.68 6.18
C GLN A 560 -13.14 2.74 7.21
N ASP A 561 -14.07 2.44 8.11
CA ASP A 561 -14.44 3.32 9.21
C ASP A 561 -13.29 3.48 10.22
N LEU A 562 -12.57 2.39 10.54
CA LEU A 562 -11.39 2.46 11.42
C LEU A 562 -10.24 3.25 10.78
N VAL A 563 -9.95 3.04 9.49
CA VAL A 563 -8.87 3.74 8.80
C VAL A 563 -9.15 5.23 8.67
N VAL A 564 -10.39 5.64 8.36
CA VAL A 564 -10.73 7.06 8.29
C VAL A 564 -10.70 7.71 9.68
N LEU A 565 -11.14 6.99 10.71
CA LEU A 565 -11.11 7.49 12.08
C LEU A 565 -9.67 7.67 12.56
N ASP A 566 -8.81 6.68 12.28
CA ASP A 566 -7.38 6.77 12.56
C ASP A 566 -6.76 8.00 11.91
N HIS A 567 -7.08 8.27 10.65
CA HIS A 567 -6.58 9.44 9.94
C HIS A 567 -6.97 10.76 10.61
N HIS A 568 -8.18 10.86 11.19
CA HIS A 568 -8.62 12.07 11.89
C HIS A 568 -7.98 12.24 13.27
N LEU A 569 -7.80 11.14 14.00
CA LEU A 569 -7.41 11.19 15.41
C LEU A 569 -5.91 10.99 15.64
N ASN A 570 -5.18 10.39 14.70
CA ASN A 570 -3.77 10.06 14.87
C ASN A 570 -2.89 11.32 15.00
N ARG A 571 -2.17 11.42 16.13
CA ARG A 571 -1.07 12.37 16.35
C ARG A 571 0.25 11.70 16.72
N SER A 572 0.38 10.41 16.43
CA SER A 572 1.65 9.71 16.60
C SER A 572 2.73 10.31 15.69
N ARG A 573 4.00 10.19 16.10
CA ARG A 573 5.16 10.58 15.29
C ARG A 573 5.60 9.48 14.32
N MET A 574 4.78 8.43 14.15
CA MET A 574 5.08 7.34 13.22
C MET A 574 5.00 7.86 11.79
N ASP A 575 5.90 7.38 10.94
CA ASP A 575 5.75 7.60 9.51
C ASP A 575 4.54 6.81 8.95
N ILE A 576 4.12 7.17 7.73
CA ILE A 576 2.97 6.52 7.08
C ILE A 576 3.19 5.02 6.86
N ILE A 577 4.43 4.57 6.63
CA ILE A 577 4.76 3.17 6.33
C ILE A 577 4.53 2.34 7.59
N GLN A 578 5.01 2.82 8.74
CA GLN A 578 4.82 2.19 10.05
C GLN A 578 3.36 2.25 10.50
N ARG A 579 2.69 3.40 10.33
CA ARG A 579 1.30 3.55 10.76
C ARG A 579 0.37 2.64 9.97
N THR A 580 0.60 2.50 8.66
CA THR A 580 -0.13 1.54 7.83
C THR A 580 0.11 0.10 8.27
N ALA A 581 1.34 -0.31 8.53
CA ALA A 581 1.61 -1.68 8.99
C ALA A 581 0.92 -2.00 10.33
N LEU A 582 0.73 -0.99 11.20
CA LEU A 582 -0.03 -1.13 12.43
C LEU A 582 -1.54 -1.27 12.18
N LEU A 583 -2.09 -0.53 11.22
CA LEU A 583 -3.49 -0.68 10.79
C LEU A 583 -3.74 -2.08 10.22
N ASP A 584 -2.91 -2.54 9.29
CA ASP A 584 -3.06 -3.86 8.68
C ASP A 584 -2.90 -5.02 9.67
N ALA A 585 -2.27 -4.79 10.83
CA ALA A 585 -2.21 -5.77 11.92
C ALA A 585 -3.53 -5.93 12.70
N CYS A 586 -4.54 -5.07 12.47
CA CYS A 586 -5.84 -5.14 13.14
C CYS A 586 -6.80 -6.18 12.53
N TRP A 587 -6.45 -6.78 11.38
CA TRP A 587 -7.30 -7.74 10.68
C TRP A 587 -6.50 -8.80 9.92
N THR A 588 -7.17 -9.85 9.45
CA THR A 588 -6.65 -10.74 8.40
C THR A 588 -6.95 -10.15 7.02
N GLY A 589 -6.03 -10.30 6.07
CA GLY A 589 -6.21 -9.71 4.73
C GLY A 589 -5.62 -8.31 4.64
N SER A 590 -6.28 -7.45 3.86
CA SER A 590 -5.95 -6.03 3.76
C SER A 590 -7.19 -5.18 4.03
N ARG A 591 -7.04 -3.87 4.19
CA ARG A 591 -8.16 -2.93 4.31
C ARG A 591 -9.29 -3.12 3.27
N ASP A 592 -8.94 -3.51 2.04
CA ASP A 592 -9.82 -3.67 0.87
C ASP A 592 -10.05 -5.14 0.47
N PHE A 593 -9.58 -6.10 1.26
CA PHE A 593 -9.76 -7.53 0.99
C PHE A 593 -10.04 -8.32 2.28
N ALA A 594 -11.23 -8.89 2.36
CA ALA A 594 -11.65 -9.77 3.46
C ALA A 594 -11.77 -11.21 2.95
N ASP A 595 -10.89 -12.09 3.40
CA ASP A 595 -10.93 -13.51 3.05
C ASP A 595 -11.95 -14.25 3.91
N ILE A 596 -13.01 -14.76 3.27
CA ILE A 596 -14.10 -15.48 3.94
C ILE A 596 -13.58 -16.79 4.56
N ALA A 597 -12.54 -17.42 4.00
CA ALA A 597 -11.94 -18.62 4.59
C ALA A 597 -11.30 -18.32 5.97
N LYS A 598 -10.96 -17.06 6.23
CA LYS A 598 -10.39 -16.56 7.49
C LYS A 598 -11.40 -15.76 8.32
N ALA A 599 -12.69 -15.93 8.09
CA ALA A 599 -13.74 -15.19 8.80
C ALA A 599 -13.82 -15.52 10.30
N GLN A 600 -13.21 -16.63 10.73
CA GLN A 600 -13.07 -17.05 12.12
C GLN A 600 -11.75 -16.60 12.76
N GLU A 601 -10.92 -15.83 12.04
CA GLU A 601 -9.75 -15.16 12.60
C GLU A 601 -10.09 -13.69 12.97
N GLY A 602 -9.09 -12.92 13.41
CA GLY A 602 -9.31 -11.50 13.73
C GLY A 602 -10.07 -11.32 15.04
N PHE A 603 -10.90 -10.28 15.11
CA PHE A 603 -11.83 -10.07 16.22
C PHE A 603 -12.94 -11.13 16.27
N GLY A 604 -13.24 -11.76 15.13
CA GLY A 604 -14.26 -12.82 15.03
C GLY A 604 -13.88 -14.12 15.73
N ALA A 605 -12.60 -14.33 16.07
CA ALA A 605 -12.12 -15.56 16.66
C ALA A 605 -12.81 -15.92 17.99
N VAL A 606 -13.05 -17.22 18.17
CA VAL A 606 -13.72 -17.75 19.37
C VAL A 606 -12.74 -17.77 20.56
N GLU A 607 -11.52 -18.24 20.32
CA GLU A 607 -10.49 -18.39 21.35
C GLU A 607 -9.75 -17.07 21.61
N ALA A 608 -9.51 -16.76 22.88
CA ALA A 608 -8.84 -15.54 23.32
C ALA A 608 -7.42 -15.41 22.74
N GLU A 609 -6.69 -16.53 22.65
CA GLU A 609 -5.33 -16.59 22.13
C GLU A 609 -5.24 -16.14 20.66
N HIS A 610 -6.26 -16.45 19.86
CA HIS A 610 -6.32 -16.04 18.46
C HIS A 610 -6.70 -14.56 18.28
N LYS A 611 -7.41 -13.96 19.25
CA LYS A 611 -7.80 -12.53 19.23
C LYS A 611 -6.69 -11.59 19.70
N VAL A 612 -5.83 -12.06 20.61
CA VAL A 612 -4.90 -11.21 21.38
C VAL A 612 -4.03 -10.31 20.50
N ARG A 613 -3.54 -10.81 19.36
CA ARG A 613 -2.68 -10.05 18.44
C ARG A 613 -3.39 -8.86 17.80
N TYR A 614 -4.66 -9.02 17.45
CA TYR A 614 -5.47 -7.98 16.80
C TYR A 614 -5.91 -6.92 17.79
N LEU A 615 -6.31 -7.35 19.00
CA LEU A 615 -6.64 -6.43 20.09
C LEU A 615 -5.43 -5.60 20.52
N ARG A 616 -4.22 -6.21 20.53
CA ARG A 616 -2.97 -5.49 20.81
C ARG A 616 -2.64 -4.47 19.72
N ALA A 617 -2.87 -4.81 18.45
CA ALA A 617 -2.69 -3.87 17.34
C ALA A 617 -3.67 -2.70 17.44
N LEU A 618 -4.95 -2.97 17.71
CA LEU A 618 -5.99 -1.95 17.89
C LEU A 618 -5.69 -1.04 19.09
N HIS A 619 -5.28 -1.62 20.21
CA HIS A 619 -4.82 -0.88 21.39
C HIS A 619 -3.66 0.07 21.03
N SER A 620 -2.61 -0.46 20.39
CA SER A 620 -1.44 0.32 19.98
C SER A 620 -1.82 1.44 18.99
N LEU A 621 -2.81 1.19 18.13
CA LEU A 621 -3.36 2.17 17.21
C LEU A 621 -4.02 3.32 17.98
N MET A 622 -4.97 3.01 18.86
CA MET A 622 -5.75 3.96 19.65
C MET A 622 -4.91 4.76 20.65
N MET A 623 -3.81 4.19 21.15
CA MET A 623 -2.86 4.93 21.99
C MET A 623 -2.26 6.15 21.27
N GLY A 624 -2.22 6.14 19.93
CA GLY A 624 -1.79 7.28 19.11
C GLY A 624 -2.87 8.32 18.82
N TRP A 625 -4.12 8.09 19.23
CA TRP A 625 -5.25 8.99 18.99
C TRP A 625 -5.23 10.20 19.94
N THR A 626 -5.97 11.25 19.60
CA THR A 626 -5.98 12.54 20.32
C THR A 626 -7.00 12.64 21.43
N ASP A 627 -8.02 11.82 21.35
CA ASP A 627 -9.11 11.75 22.30
C ASP A 627 -8.67 11.13 23.65
N PRO A 628 -9.41 11.43 24.73
CA PRO A 628 -9.15 10.84 26.04
C PRO A 628 -9.29 9.32 25.98
N LYS A 629 -8.28 8.61 26.50
CA LYS A 629 -8.28 7.15 26.54
C LYS A 629 -8.92 6.63 27.83
N PRO A 630 -9.68 5.53 27.78
CA PRO A 630 -10.10 4.82 28.97
C PRO A 630 -8.89 4.43 29.84
N VAL A 631 -9.05 4.51 31.16
CA VAL A 631 -7.97 4.24 32.13
C VAL A 631 -7.36 2.85 31.94
N ILE A 632 -8.18 1.85 31.59
CA ILE A 632 -7.72 0.49 31.35
C ILE A 632 -6.70 0.39 30.22
N LEU A 633 -6.72 1.29 29.23
CA LEU A 633 -5.78 1.25 28.11
C LEU A 633 -4.35 1.65 28.54
N PHE A 634 -4.18 2.23 29.72
CA PHE A 634 -2.85 2.50 30.30
C PHE A 634 -2.28 1.32 31.09
N THR A 635 -3.07 0.26 31.32
CA THR A 635 -2.57 -0.95 31.96
C THR A 635 -1.72 -1.78 30.99
N PRO A 636 -0.72 -2.55 31.47
CA PRO A 636 0.06 -3.44 30.62
C PRO A 636 -0.83 -4.41 29.85
N PHE A 637 -0.64 -4.49 28.53
CA PHE A 637 -1.44 -5.37 27.69
C PHE A 637 -1.19 -6.84 28.07
N PRO A 638 -2.23 -7.70 28.16
CA PRO A 638 -2.08 -9.09 28.57
C PRO A 638 -1.06 -9.87 27.74
N VAL A 639 -0.29 -10.71 28.42
CA VAL A 639 0.64 -11.68 27.84
C VAL A 639 0.12 -13.08 28.14
N THR A 640 0.22 -13.99 27.17
CA THR A 640 -0.33 -15.35 27.20
C THR A 640 0.25 -16.24 28.31
N ASP A 641 1.35 -15.86 28.96
CA ASP A 641 2.06 -16.67 29.96
C ASP A 641 1.47 -16.60 31.39
N VAL A 642 0.32 -15.96 31.59
CA VAL A 642 -0.27 -15.76 32.93
C VAL A 642 -1.61 -16.51 33.03
N ASN A 643 -1.72 -17.47 33.96
CA ASN A 643 -2.94 -18.21 34.38
C ASN A 643 -4.18 -17.97 33.49
N GLY A 644 -4.46 -18.89 32.56
CA GLY A 644 -5.39 -18.71 31.44
C GLY A 644 -6.75 -18.08 31.76
N HIS A 645 -7.36 -18.39 32.92
CA HIS A 645 -8.65 -17.80 33.30
C HIS A 645 -8.59 -16.28 33.56
N ASN A 646 -7.52 -15.79 34.23
CA ASN A 646 -7.34 -14.36 34.47
C ASN A 646 -7.00 -13.62 33.17
N PHE A 647 -6.25 -14.26 32.27
CA PHE A 647 -5.94 -13.72 30.95
C PHE A 647 -7.22 -13.50 30.12
N GLU A 648 -8.11 -14.48 30.06
CA GLU A 648 -9.37 -14.38 29.31
C GLU A 648 -10.28 -13.26 29.83
N ILE A 649 -10.47 -13.16 31.15
CA ILE A 649 -11.30 -12.12 31.77
C ILE A 649 -10.76 -10.73 31.44
N LEU A 650 -9.44 -10.53 31.61
CA LEU A 650 -8.80 -9.25 31.33
C LEU A 650 -8.85 -8.90 29.84
N LEU A 651 -8.66 -9.87 28.95
CA LEU A 651 -8.75 -9.65 27.51
C LEU A 651 -10.18 -9.27 27.08
N GLN A 652 -11.20 -9.91 27.66
CA GLN A 652 -12.61 -9.54 27.42
C GLN A 652 -12.91 -8.13 27.92
N GLU A 653 -12.36 -7.72 29.07
CA GLU A 653 -12.52 -6.37 29.59
C GLU A 653 -11.87 -5.32 28.66
N ILE A 654 -10.64 -5.57 28.21
CA ILE A 654 -9.94 -4.72 27.24
C ILE A 654 -10.71 -4.65 25.92
N GLU A 655 -11.23 -5.78 25.41
CA GLU A 655 -12.02 -5.79 24.18
C GLU A 655 -13.28 -4.92 24.30
N ARG A 656 -14.01 -5.00 25.43
CA ARG A 656 -15.18 -4.14 25.68
C ARG A 656 -14.84 -2.66 25.68
N GLU A 657 -13.74 -2.29 26.33
CA GLU A 657 -13.32 -0.90 26.44
C GLU A 657 -12.75 -0.35 25.13
N LEU A 658 -12.00 -1.16 24.37
CA LEU A 658 -11.55 -0.81 23.01
C LEU A 658 -12.75 -0.62 22.06
N ALA A 659 -13.72 -1.53 22.09
CA ALA A 659 -14.91 -1.45 21.25
C ALA A 659 -15.78 -0.23 21.60
N HIS A 660 -15.94 0.08 22.89
CA HIS A 660 -16.65 1.26 23.34
C HIS A 660 -15.93 2.55 22.95
N HIS A 661 -14.62 2.62 23.17
CA HIS A 661 -13.81 3.76 22.76
C HIS A 661 -13.92 4.00 21.25
N TYR A 662 -13.71 2.97 20.42
CA TYR A 662 -13.92 3.05 18.98
C TYR A 662 -15.28 3.64 18.59
N ALA A 663 -16.37 3.07 19.14
CA ALA A 663 -17.72 3.44 18.77
C ALA A 663 -18.05 4.89 19.19
N LEU A 664 -17.57 5.31 20.37
CA LEU A 664 -17.73 6.66 20.88
C LEU A 664 -16.95 7.66 20.01
N SER A 665 -15.67 7.43 19.80
CA SER A 665 -14.81 8.31 19.00
C SER A 665 -15.33 8.46 17.57
N PHE A 666 -15.83 7.37 16.97
CA PHE A 666 -16.45 7.43 15.65
C PHE A 666 -17.73 8.27 15.65
N LEU A 667 -18.59 8.11 16.66
CA LEU A 667 -19.82 8.88 16.80
C LEU A 667 -19.53 10.38 16.97
N GLU A 668 -18.52 10.73 17.77
CA GLU A 668 -18.10 12.11 17.99
C GLU A 668 -17.54 12.76 16.72
N VAL A 669 -16.75 12.02 15.93
CA VAL A 669 -16.14 12.54 14.69
C VAL A 669 -17.15 12.60 13.54
N PHE A 670 -17.95 11.55 13.33
CA PHE A 670 -18.78 11.41 12.12
C PHE A 670 -20.29 11.61 12.35
N GLY A 671 -20.75 11.75 13.59
CA GLY A 671 -22.17 11.98 13.90
C GLY A 671 -23.09 10.82 13.51
N ARG A 672 -22.55 9.59 13.35
CA ARG A 672 -23.33 8.37 13.08
C ARG A 672 -22.75 7.16 13.80
N ALA A 673 -23.55 6.11 13.93
CA ALA A 673 -23.08 4.82 14.41
C ALA A 673 -21.94 4.28 13.52
N ALA A 674 -20.91 3.73 14.17
CA ALA A 674 -19.80 3.06 13.51
C ALA A 674 -20.25 1.72 12.92
N SER A 675 -19.59 1.29 11.86
CA SER A 675 -19.66 -0.10 11.40
C SER A 675 -18.90 -0.99 12.40
N ILE A 676 -19.38 -2.20 12.70
CA ILE A 676 -18.75 -3.09 13.68
C ILE A 676 -18.42 -4.47 13.10
N PRO A 677 -17.40 -5.16 13.63
CA PRO A 677 -17.06 -6.51 13.19
C PRO A 677 -18.14 -7.54 13.56
N HIS A 678 -18.23 -8.58 12.73
CA HIS A 678 -19.21 -9.66 12.85
C HIS A 678 -18.51 -11.01 12.77
N ARG A 679 -19.15 -12.06 13.30
CA ARG A 679 -18.71 -13.46 13.23
C ARG A 679 -19.52 -14.22 12.17
N LEU A 680 -18.85 -15.06 11.41
CA LEU A 680 -19.46 -15.92 10.40
C LEU A 680 -19.33 -17.39 10.84
N GLU A 681 -20.33 -17.88 11.57
CA GLU A 681 -20.43 -19.28 12.03
C GLU A 681 -20.55 -20.31 10.92
#